data_AF-A0A3D1H9C7-F1
#
_entry.id   AF-A0A3D1H9C7-F1
#
_cell.length_a   1.000
_cell.length_b   1.000
_cell.length_c   1.000
_cell.angle_alpha   90.00
_cell.angle_beta   90.00
_cell.angle_gamma   90.00
#
_symmetry.space_group_name_H-M   'P 1'
#
loop_
_entity.id
_entity.type
_entity.pdbx_description
1 polymer ?
#
loop_
_entity_poly.entity_id
_entity_poly.type
_entity_poly.pdbx_seq_one_letter_code
_entity_poly.pdbx_strand_id
1 'polypeptide(L)'
;MTAASSAKTNGVFFKFLPYYRNKLKVLRPQMIMMGIFALLSYPFAGLMLNLETSAEIRKEQLSLSGQGSSAIEFTRINEQIEVLTSLARMSLVIGGLCLLGMFVFTFISTHGAFRRLYNKTAADMDYTLPVSGNTRFFADIAAIFTTCIVPHLISILIGLPLVCSLFSKMRVLTPHYPAAFINTFSTFAVQSMFAGLFSCIMLIGLSLLVMSCCGKRAESAIFPIMINLAIPLIHALVVLICQQSVYGGYFGSADYTSVCATSPVGMAVESFYDGITFAFSIYNIGNVPDGLTLPLFSAKNLIPAILLTIAFFAGAYFLLKFRRNERVGMPYVYKSMGFVLPGIVVLAMSLPMWNMVYSPYAANNYENIEKSGVLGWVVGILISTFIVYVIMELISGTAFRKFWLTVVKWVGTTAACAAITAVFAFSNGFGAANYVPAANDISQATITVNYYEKYKEFRIAGTNEQDIIEMITEVHKRVPKYKTEAVKSANLHLYYQMKNGENVQRSYEITEDEFNSYMEFLITPETWYESMCGNSVYEERADEYARSVYYLKNGNEINLIPKDKSGYFLRNILSEVRKDAEGMNYEKYSRIGDYERERVSFYYDDGVVTIDLYPYMTNTIKYLSEHFEENFAYSVQHEAV
;
A
#
# COMPACT_ATOMS: atom_id res chain seq x y z
N MET A 1 47.75 -51.97 12.21
CA MET A 1 47.41 -51.00 11.14
C MET A 1 46.54 -51.69 10.12
N THR A 2 45.20 -51.56 10.20
CA THR A 2 44.20 -51.82 9.12
C THR A 2 42.77 -51.76 9.68
N ALA A 3 42.37 -50.58 10.16
CA ALA A 3 40.95 -50.22 10.36
C ALA A 3 40.67 -48.74 10.01
N ALA A 4 41.68 -48.04 9.48
CA ALA A 4 41.62 -46.62 9.13
C ALA A 4 41.19 -46.37 7.67
N SER A 5 40.93 -47.42 6.87
CA SER A 5 40.59 -47.28 5.45
C SER A 5 39.10 -47.35 5.13
N SER A 6 38.22 -47.69 6.08
CA SER A 6 36.75 -47.73 5.85
C SER A 6 36.03 -46.41 6.18
N ALA A 7 36.69 -45.46 6.86
CA ALA A 7 36.06 -44.22 7.32
C ALA A 7 36.05 -43.07 6.29
N LYS A 8 36.55 -43.28 5.06
CA LYS A 8 36.75 -42.20 4.07
C LYS A 8 35.59 -41.99 3.09
N THR A 9 34.49 -42.74 3.20
CA THR A 9 33.31 -42.65 2.29
C THR A 9 31.99 -42.37 3.01
N ASN A 10 32.00 -41.84 4.24
CA ASN A 10 30.76 -41.54 4.97
C ASN A 10 30.30 -40.11 4.69
N GLY A 11 29.53 -39.96 3.60
CA GLY A 11 28.94 -38.69 3.16
C GLY A 11 28.12 -37.99 4.24
N VAL A 12 28.04 -36.65 4.13
CA VAL A 12 27.30 -35.73 5.02
C VAL A 12 25.87 -36.20 5.34
N PHE A 13 25.25 -36.94 4.42
CA PHE A 13 23.91 -37.51 4.55
C PHE A 13 23.74 -38.52 5.69
N PHE A 14 24.77 -39.34 6.00
CA PHE A 14 24.65 -40.43 6.97
C PHE A 14 24.40 -39.92 8.40
N LYS A 15 24.91 -38.73 8.74
CA LYS A 15 24.72 -38.09 10.05
C LYS A 15 23.55 -37.10 10.09
N PHE A 16 23.12 -36.60 8.93
CA PHE A 16 22.01 -35.66 8.80
C PHE A 16 20.67 -36.32 9.13
N LEU A 17 20.34 -37.43 8.46
CA LEU A 17 19.01 -38.03 8.53
C LEU A 17 18.62 -38.51 9.94
N PRO A 18 19.50 -39.16 10.72
CA PRO A 18 19.18 -39.56 12.10
C PRO A 18 18.91 -38.35 13.01
N TYR A 19 19.71 -37.28 12.89
CA TYR A 19 19.53 -36.07 13.68
C TYR A 19 18.24 -35.34 13.32
N TYR A 20 17.96 -35.18 12.02
CA TYR A 20 16.70 -34.62 11.51
C TYR A 20 15.48 -35.39 12.02
N ARG A 21 15.49 -36.73 11.94
CA ARG A 21 14.41 -37.58 12.46
C ARG A 21 14.21 -37.42 13.96
N ASN A 22 15.31 -37.31 14.73
CA ASN A 22 15.23 -37.05 16.16
C ASN A 22 14.57 -35.69 16.45
N LYS A 23 14.94 -34.64 15.70
CA LYS A 23 14.32 -33.33 15.82
C LYS A 23 12.84 -33.32 15.46
N LEU A 24 12.44 -34.02 14.40
CA LEU A 24 11.02 -34.19 14.07
C LEU A 24 10.23 -34.90 15.17
N LYS A 25 10.80 -35.92 15.83
CA LYS A 25 10.14 -36.56 16.98
C LYS A 25 9.90 -35.58 18.12
N VAL A 26 10.83 -34.66 18.37
CA VAL A 26 10.68 -33.60 19.36
C VAL A 26 9.61 -32.59 18.94
N LEU A 27 9.51 -32.29 17.65
CA LEU A 27 8.54 -31.33 17.09
C LEU A 27 7.18 -31.94 16.74
N ARG A 28 6.97 -33.23 17.03
CA ARG A 28 5.76 -33.97 16.64
C ARG A 28 4.46 -33.30 17.13
N PRO A 29 4.35 -32.81 18.38
CA PRO A 29 3.13 -32.12 18.82
C PRO A 29 2.86 -30.85 17.99
N GLN A 30 3.90 -30.07 17.70
CA GLN A 30 3.77 -28.86 16.89
C GLN A 30 3.35 -29.19 15.45
N MET A 31 3.88 -30.26 14.87
CA MET A 31 3.52 -30.72 13.52
C MET A 31 2.05 -31.14 13.44
N ILE A 32 1.54 -31.85 14.45
CA ILE A 32 0.13 -32.23 14.52
C ILE A 32 -0.77 -30.99 14.60
N MET A 33 -0.44 -30.05 15.51
CA MET A 33 -1.21 -28.82 15.65
C MET A 33 -1.17 -27.96 14.38
N MET A 34 0.00 -27.83 13.76
CA MET A 34 0.13 -27.12 12.48
C MET A 34 -0.69 -27.81 11.38
N GLY A 35 -0.74 -29.14 11.35
CA GLY A 35 -1.60 -29.90 10.45
C GLY A 35 -3.08 -29.58 10.63
N ILE A 36 -3.56 -29.54 11.88
CA ILE A 36 -4.94 -29.19 12.20
C ILE A 36 -5.25 -27.75 11.76
N PHE A 37 -4.44 -26.78 12.16
CA PHE A 37 -4.66 -25.38 11.78
C PHE A 37 -4.58 -25.17 10.27
N ALA A 38 -3.65 -25.86 9.59
CA ALA A 38 -3.53 -25.78 8.14
C ALA A 38 -4.82 -26.30 7.48
N LEU A 39 -5.30 -27.51 7.83
CA LEU A 39 -6.52 -28.07 7.25
C LEU A 39 -7.77 -27.21 7.50
N LEU A 40 -7.81 -26.48 8.61
CA LEU A 40 -8.93 -25.62 9.00
C LEU A 40 -8.77 -24.15 8.58
N SER A 41 -7.70 -23.79 7.83
CA SER A 41 -7.44 -22.41 7.40
C SER A 41 -7.94 -22.16 5.97
N TYR A 42 -7.08 -22.34 4.95
CA TYR A 42 -7.41 -22.04 3.55
C TYR A 42 -8.63 -22.80 3.01
N PRO A 43 -8.85 -24.09 3.35
CA PRO A 43 -10.07 -24.77 2.94
C PRO A 43 -11.34 -24.15 3.53
N PHE A 44 -11.30 -23.69 4.79
CA PHE A 44 -12.45 -23.01 5.39
C PHE A 44 -12.63 -21.60 4.83
N ALA A 45 -11.55 -20.84 4.57
CA ALA A 45 -11.66 -19.57 3.86
C ALA A 45 -12.28 -19.73 2.46
N GLY A 46 -11.89 -20.77 1.72
CA GLY A 46 -12.50 -21.11 0.42
C GLY A 46 -13.95 -21.58 0.56
N LEU A 47 -14.28 -22.35 1.60
CA LEU A 47 -15.64 -22.80 1.89
C LEU A 47 -16.56 -21.61 2.21
N MET A 48 -16.10 -20.67 3.03
CA MET A 48 -16.82 -19.43 3.35
C MET A 48 -17.24 -18.69 2.08
N LEU A 49 -16.29 -18.42 1.16
CA LEU A 49 -16.58 -17.73 -0.10
C LEU A 49 -17.59 -18.52 -0.96
N ASN A 50 -17.46 -19.85 -1.00
CA ASN A 50 -18.38 -20.72 -1.73
C ASN A 50 -19.80 -20.70 -1.18
N LEU A 51 -19.95 -20.63 0.15
CA LEU A 51 -21.23 -20.62 0.85
C LEU A 51 -21.93 -19.28 0.67
N GLU A 52 -21.21 -18.16 0.82
CA GLU A 52 -21.76 -16.81 0.57
C GLU A 52 -22.24 -16.68 -0.88
N THR A 53 -21.41 -17.05 -1.84
CA THR A 53 -21.79 -16.98 -3.26
C THR A 53 -23.01 -17.86 -3.56
N SER A 54 -23.10 -19.04 -2.93
CA SER A 54 -24.29 -19.89 -3.06
C SER A 54 -25.53 -19.32 -2.39
N ALA A 55 -25.39 -18.54 -1.32
CA ALA A 55 -26.50 -17.82 -0.71
C ALA A 55 -26.98 -16.69 -1.63
N GLU A 56 -26.06 -15.94 -2.23
CA GLU A 56 -26.38 -14.87 -3.19
C GLU A 56 -27.09 -15.40 -4.44
N ILE A 57 -26.63 -16.51 -5.04
CA ILE A 57 -27.34 -17.14 -6.19
C ILE A 57 -28.80 -17.44 -5.84
N ARG A 58 -29.05 -17.91 -4.61
CA ARG A 58 -30.41 -18.22 -4.15
C ARG A 58 -31.25 -16.97 -3.90
N LYS A 59 -30.65 -15.90 -3.38
CA LYS A 59 -31.33 -14.60 -3.23
C LYS A 59 -31.74 -14.04 -4.60
N GLU A 60 -30.86 -14.13 -5.59
CA GLU A 60 -31.15 -13.68 -6.95
C GLU A 60 -32.28 -14.53 -7.58
N GLN A 61 -32.22 -15.86 -7.45
CA GLN A 61 -33.31 -16.76 -7.86
C GLN A 61 -34.65 -16.42 -7.20
N LEU A 62 -34.63 -16.09 -5.91
CA LEU A 62 -35.82 -15.67 -5.16
C LEU A 62 -36.38 -14.34 -5.67
N SER A 63 -35.51 -13.39 -6.04
CA SER A 63 -35.93 -12.10 -6.60
C SER A 63 -36.62 -12.25 -7.95
N LEU A 64 -36.17 -13.22 -8.77
CA LEU A 64 -36.74 -13.53 -10.08
C LEU A 64 -38.05 -14.33 -10.00
N SER A 65 -38.26 -15.14 -8.95
CA SER A 65 -39.44 -16.00 -8.80
C SER A 65 -40.67 -15.30 -8.17
N GLY A 66 -40.54 -14.03 -7.78
CA GLY A 66 -41.53 -13.25 -7.02
C GLY A 66 -42.93 -13.05 -7.63
N GLN A 67 -43.22 -13.60 -8.82
CA GLN A 67 -44.55 -13.51 -9.46
C GLN A 67 -45.30 -14.85 -9.59
N GLY A 68 -44.75 -16.00 -9.15
CA GLY A 68 -45.41 -17.31 -9.34
C GLY A 68 -45.16 -18.39 -8.28
N SER A 69 -44.28 -18.17 -7.29
CA SER A 69 -43.94 -19.18 -6.27
C SER A 69 -44.87 -19.19 -5.07
N SER A 70 -45.09 -20.38 -4.49
CA SER A 70 -45.91 -20.55 -3.28
C SER A 70 -45.24 -19.95 -2.04
N ALA A 71 -46.02 -19.46 -1.06
CA ALA A 71 -45.49 -18.92 0.20
C ALA A 71 -44.59 -19.92 0.96
N ILE A 72 -44.85 -21.22 0.81
CA ILE A 72 -44.04 -22.30 1.42
C ILE A 72 -42.66 -22.38 0.76
N GLU A 73 -42.58 -22.20 -0.55
CA GLU A 73 -41.32 -22.22 -1.31
C GLU A 73 -40.45 -21.00 -0.95
N PHE A 74 -41.08 -19.83 -0.79
CA PHE A 74 -40.41 -18.61 -0.35
C PHE A 74 -39.77 -18.77 1.04
N THR A 75 -40.52 -19.27 2.02
CA THR A 75 -40.00 -19.52 3.39
C THR A 75 -38.85 -20.53 3.37
N ARG A 76 -38.98 -21.62 2.59
CA ARG A 76 -37.94 -22.65 2.49
C ARG A 76 -36.63 -22.11 1.91
N ILE A 77 -36.69 -21.26 0.89
CA ILE A 77 -35.48 -20.66 0.28
C ILE A 77 -34.82 -19.68 1.26
N ASN A 78 -35.60 -18.87 1.99
CA ASN A 78 -35.07 -17.98 3.02
C ASN A 78 -34.36 -18.73 4.15
N GLU A 79 -34.97 -19.80 4.67
CA GLU A 79 -34.31 -20.67 5.67
C GLU A 79 -32.98 -21.23 5.15
N GLN A 80 -32.92 -21.64 3.87
CA GLN A 80 -31.69 -22.12 3.26
C GLN A 80 -30.62 -21.02 3.13
N ILE A 81 -31.00 -19.79 2.81
CA ILE A 81 -30.10 -18.63 2.77
C ILE A 81 -29.53 -18.33 4.16
N GLU A 82 -30.37 -18.36 5.20
CA GLU A 82 -29.92 -18.16 6.59
C GLU A 82 -28.95 -19.26 7.06
N VAL A 83 -29.21 -20.52 6.70
CA VAL A 83 -28.30 -21.62 7.01
C VAL A 83 -26.96 -21.47 6.27
N LEU A 84 -26.97 -21.09 4.99
CA LEU A 84 -25.73 -20.88 4.22
C LEU A 84 -24.89 -19.73 4.76
N THR A 85 -25.52 -18.59 5.06
CA THR A 85 -24.84 -17.41 5.60
C THR A 85 -24.31 -17.65 7.02
N SER A 86 -25.05 -18.37 7.88
CA SER A 86 -24.55 -18.74 9.22
C SER A 86 -23.35 -19.70 9.15
N LEU A 87 -23.38 -20.69 8.25
CA LEU A 87 -22.24 -21.58 7.98
C LEU A 87 -21.03 -20.80 7.44
N ALA A 88 -21.25 -19.83 6.55
CA ALA A 88 -20.18 -19.00 6.02
C ALA A 88 -19.48 -18.17 7.11
N ARG A 89 -20.24 -17.54 8.01
CA ARG A 89 -19.69 -16.79 9.16
C ARG A 89 -18.91 -17.69 10.11
N MET A 90 -19.42 -18.89 10.42
CA MET A 90 -18.67 -19.86 11.23
C MET A 90 -17.36 -20.26 10.55
N SER A 91 -17.41 -20.47 9.24
CA SER A 91 -16.24 -20.84 8.45
C SER A 91 -15.18 -19.72 8.42
N LEU A 92 -15.60 -18.45 8.33
CA LEU A 92 -14.72 -17.28 8.44
C LEU A 92 -13.99 -17.24 9.78
N VAL A 93 -14.72 -17.40 10.89
CA VAL A 93 -14.16 -17.33 12.25
C VAL A 93 -13.15 -18.46 12.48
N ILE A 94 -13.50 -19.69 12.09
CA ILE A 94 -12.61 -20.86 12.22
C ILE A 94 -11.37 -20.66 11.34
N GLY A 95 -11.54 -20.25 10.09
CA GLY A 95 -10.45 -20.00 9.16
C GLY A 95 -9.47 -18.94 9.66
N GLY A 96 -9.99 -17.80 10.13
CA GLY A 96 -9.18 -16.72 10.68
C GLY A 96 -8.41 -17.11 11.95
N LEU A 97 -9.06 -17.78 12.89
CA LEU A 97 -8.39 -18.28 14.12
C LEU A 97 -7.30 -19.30 13.79
N CYS A 98 -7.52 -20.17 12.79
CA CYS A 98 -6.54 -21.15 12.37
C CYS A 98 -5.35 -20.52 11.63
N LEU A 99 -5.56 -19.46 10.83
CA LEU A 99 -4.48 -18.69 10.23
C LEU A 99 -3.60 -18.03 11.30
N LEU A 100 -4.20 -17.41 12.32
CA LEU A 100 -3.48 -16.87 13.47
C LEU A 100 -2.73 -17.99 14.23
N GLY A 101 -3.39 -19.13 14.43
CA GLY A 101 -2.82 -20.33 15.04
C GLY A 101 -1.57 -20.81 14.29
N MET A 102 -1.61 -20.87 12.95
CA MET A 102 -0.46 -21.23 12.12
C MET A 102 0.71 -20.25 12.29
N PHE A 103 0.43 -18.95 12.32
CA PHE A 103 1.46 -17.93 12.51
C PHE A 103 2.15 -18.08 13.88
N VAL A 104 1.36 -18.22 14.95
CA VAL A 104 1.85 -18.42 16.33
C VAL A 104 2.62 -19.74 16.46
N PHE A 105 2.12 -20.84 15.91
CA PHE A 105 2.78 -22.15 15.98
C PHE A 105 4.05 -22.23 15.14
N THR A 106 4.17 -21.43 14.08
CA THR A 106 5.42 -21.29 13.33
C THR A 106 6.52 -20.72 14.23
N PHE A 107 6.20 -19.70 15.02
CA PHE A 107 7.13 -19.18 16.02
C PHE A 107 7.47 -20.22 17.11
N ILE A 108 6.46 -20.87 17.70
CA ILE A 108 6.66 -21.90 18.75
C ILE A 108 7.54 -23.05 18.23
N SER A 109 7.31 -23.50 17.00
CA SER A 109 8.09 -24.56 16.36
C SER A 109 9.54 -24.15 16.14
N THR A 110 9.77 -22.92 15.66
CA THR A 110 11.12 -22.37 15.49
C THR A 110 11.86 -22.27 16.82
N HIS A 111 11.19 -21.77 17.86
CA HIS A 111 11.73 -21.66 19.22
C HIS A 111 12.06 -23.04 19.81
N GLY A 112 11.18 -24.03 19.61
CA GLY A 112 11.37 -25.40 20.08
C GLY A 112 12.49 -26.16 19.36
N ALA A 113 12.61 -25.99 18.04
CA ALA A 113 13.65 -26.63 17.23
C ALA A 113 15.05 -26.19 17.65
N PHE A 114 15.21 -24.88 17.90
CA PHE A 114 16.46 -24.26 18.33
C PHE A 114 16.61 -24.16 19.85
N ARG A 115 15.95 -25.04 20.63
CA ARG A 115 16.05 -25.06 22.09
C ARG A 115 17.47 -25.13 22.65
N ARG A 116 18.42 -25.69 21.90
CA ARG A 116 19.84 -25.73 22.28
C ARG A 116 20.48 -24.34 22.46
N LEU A 117 19.86 -23.29 21.90
CA LEU A 117 20.36 -21.92 22.02
C LEU A 117 20.11 -21.33 23.40
N TYR A 118 19.14 -21.85 24.16
CA TYR A 118 18.75 -21.24 25.44
C TYR A 118 18.51 -22.24 26.58
N ASN A 119 18.48 -23.54 26.28
CA ASN A 119 18.36 -24.59 27.27
C ASN A 119 19.68 -25.37 27.36
N LYS A 120 20.35 -25.27 28.51
CA LYS A 120 21.65 -25.89 28.78
C LYS A 120 21.61 -27.41 28.63
N THR A 121 20.60 -28.08 29.18
CA THR A 121 20.44 -29.54 29.07
C THR A 121 20.30 -29.98 27.62
N ALA A 122 19.55 -29.22 26.81
CA ALA A 122 19.41 -29.52 25.39
C ALA A 122 20.69 -29.24 24.60
N ALA A 123 21.46 -28.21 24.99
CA ALA A 123 22.76 -27.92 24.40
C ALA A 123 23.75 -29.05 24.65
N ASP A 124 23.89 -29.49 25.90
CA ASP A 124 24.83 -30.56 26.28
C ASP A 124 24.53 -31.87 25.53
N MET A 125 23.24 -32.23 25.42
CA MET A 125 22.80 -33.40 24.64
C MET A 125 23.05 -33.23 23.12
N ASP A 126 22.74 -32.08 22.52
CA ASP A 126 22.92 -31.89 21.07
C ASP A 126 24.41 -31.81 20.67
N TYR A 127 25.27 -31.27 21.55
CA TYR A 127 26.72 -31.11 21.30
C TYR A 127 27.54 -32.37 21.55
N THR A 128 27.07 -33.30 22.38
CA THR A 128 27.70 -34.63 22.57
C THR A 128 27.55 -35.54 21.35
N LEU A 129 26.55 -35.30 20.49
CA LEU A 129 26.39 -36.05 19.24
C LEU A 129 27.54 -35.76 18.25
N PRO A 130 28.07 -36.77 17.53
CA PRO A 130 29.19 -36.60 16.60
C PRO A 130 28.78 -35.99 15.25
N VAL A 131 27.99 -34.90 15.28
CA VAL A 131 27.40 -34.20 14.13
C VAL A 131 28.09 -32.84 13.95
N SER A 132 28.33 -32.41 12.71
CA SER A 132 28.96 -31.10 12.45
C SER A 132 27.98 -29.95 12.74
N GLY A 133 28.49 -28.75 13.03
CA GLY A 133 27.66 -27.55 13.22
C GLY A 133 26.77 -27.23 12.02
N ASN A 134 27.30 -27.37 10.79
CA ASN A 134 26.55 -27.18 9.55
C ASN A 134 25.40 -28.20 9.43
N THR A 135 25.71 -29.48 9.63
CA THR A 135 24.71 -30.55 9.56
C THR A 135 23.59 -30.32 10.58
N ARG A 136 23.93 -29.89 11.80
CA ARG A 136 22.94 -29.56 12.83
C ARG A 136 22.02 -28.41 12.39
N PHE A 137 22.60 -27.30 11.94
CA PHE A 137 21.84 -26.12 11.51
C PHE A 137 20.85 -26.44 10.39
N PHE A 138 21.31 -27.07 9.30
CA PHE A 138 20.43 -27.40 8.18
C PHE A 138 19.39 -28.47 8.56
N ALA A 139 19.71 -29.40 9.45
CA ALA A 139 18.75 -30.41 9.91
C ALA A 139 17.67 -29.81 10.81
N ASP A 140 18.01 -28.84 11.67
CA ASP A 140 17.02 -28.09 12.46
C ASP A 140 16.09 -27.28 11.54
N ILE A 141 16.64 -26.58 10.54
CA ILE A 141 15.84 -25.85 9.54
C ILE A 141 14.93 -26.81 8.78
N ALA A 142 15.46 -27.92 8.26
CA ALA A 142 14.65 -28.89 7.54
C ALA A 142 13.51 -29.45 8.41
N ALA A 143 13.75 -29.68 9.71
CA ALA A 143 12.74 -30.14 10.64
C ALA A 143 11.63 -29.10 10.85
N ILE A 144 11.98 -27.81 10.96
CA ILE A 144 10.99 -26.72 11.05
C ILE A 144 10.21 -26.60 9.74
N PHE A 145 10.87 -26.63 8.58
CA PHE A 145 10.19 -26.55 7.28
C PHE A 145 9.21 -27.72 7.09
N THR A 146 9.59 -28.92 7.52
CA THR A 146 8.68 -30.08 7.50
C THR A 146 7.51 -29.90 8.47
N THR A 147 7.75 -29.29 9.63
CA THR A 147 6.74 -29.10 10.69
C THR A 147 5.75 -27.98 10.36
N CYS A 148 6.23 -26.90 9.73
CA CYS A 148 5.48 -25.67 9.51
C CYS A 148 5.03 -25.50 8.05
N ILE A 149 5.96 -25.68 7.10
CA ILE A 149 5.73 -25.33 5.69
C ILE A 149 4.99 -26.44 4.94
N VAL A 150 5.30 -27.72 5.19
CA VAL A 150 4.63 -28.84 4.52
C VAL A 150 3.13 -28.88 4.79
N PRO A 151 2.63 -28.78 6.05
CA PRO A 151 1.19 -28.70 6.30
C PRO A 151 0.53 -27.51 5.61
N HIS A 152 1.22 -26.37 5.57
CA HIS A 152 0.73 -25.16 4.93
C HIS A 152 0.58 -25.35 3.41
N LEU A 153 1.57 -25.94 2.74
CA LEU A 153 1.49 -26.32 1.33
C LEU A 153 0.35 -27.31 1.04
N ILE A 154 0.16 -28.32 1.90
CA ILE A 154 -0.96 -29.27 1.78
C ILE A 154 -2.31 -28.53 1.87
N SER A 155 -2.42 -27.57 2.79
CA SER A 155 -3.62 -26.76 2.94
C SER A 155 -3.90 -25.88 1.72
N ILE A 156 -2.87 -25.27 1.13
CA ILE A 156 -3.01 -24.52 -0.14
C ILE A 156 -3.52 -25.45 -1.24
N LEU A 157 -2.93 -26.65 -1.38
CA LEU A 157 -3.36 -27.63 -2.39
C LEU A 157 -4.84 -28.04 -2.23
N ILE A 158 -5.33 -28.16 -0.99
CA ILE A 158 -6.75 -28.46 -0.71
C ILE A 158 -7.65 -27.23 -0.89
N GLY A 159 -7.14 -26.03 -0.61
CA GLY A 159 -7.86 -24.77 -0.78
C GLY A 159 -8.06 -24.37 -2.25
N LEU A 160 -7.11 -24.69 -3.13
CA LEU A 160 -7.16 -24.35 -4.55
C LEU A 160 -8.45 -24.84 -5.27
N PRO A 161 -8.86 -26.12 -5.15
CA PRO A 161 -10.14 -26.59 -5.72
C PRO A 161 -11.37 -25.80 -5.25
N LEU A 162 -11.38 -25.33 -4.00
CA LEU A 162 -12.50 -24.53 -3.47
C LEU A 162 -12.53 -23.15 -4.10
N VAL A 163 -11.37 -22.52 -4.31
CA VAL A 163 -11.27 -21.27 -5.09
C VAL A 163 -11.70 -21.49 -6.55
N CYS A 164 -11.36 -22.64 -7.15
CA CYS A 164 -11.83 -22.99 -8.49
C CYS A 164 -13.36 -23.23 -8.55
N SER A 165 -13.96 -23.82 -7.50
CA SER A 165 -15.41 -23.97 -7.39
C SER A 165 -16.11 -22.61 -7.33
N LEU A 166 -15.54 -21.67 -6.59
CA LEU A 166 -16.01 -20.29 -6.50
C LEU A 166 -16.06 -19.61 -7.87
N PHE A 167 -15.03 -19.81 -8.71
CA PHE A 167 -15.00 -19.29 -10.09
C PHE A 167 -16.23 -19.71 -10.91
N SER A 168 -16.59 -21.00 -10.83
CA SER A 168 -17.76 -21.52 -11.56
C SER A 168 -19.07 -20.88 -11.12
N LYS A 169 -19.20 -20.57 -9.81
CA LYS A 169 -20.40 -19.96 -9.23
C LYS A 169 -20.48 -18.46 -9.50
N MET A 170 -19.35 -17.75 -9.42
CA MET A 170 -19.30 -16.32 -9.75
C MET A 170 -19.73 -16.05 -11.19
N ARG A 171 -19.35 -16.91 -12.14
CA ARG A 171 -19.83 -16.83 -13.54
C ARG A 171 -21.35 -16.94 -13.67
N VAL A 172 -22.01 -17.69 -12.79
CA VAL A 172 -23.48 -17.82 -12.78
C VAL A 172 -24.13 -16.56 -12.23
N LEU A 173 -23.58 -15.99 -11.16
CA LEU A 173 -24.11 -14.77 -10.51
C LEU A 173 -23.87 -13.51 -11.33
N THR A 174 -22.80 -13.48 -12.12
CA THR A 174 -22.34 -12.29 -12.83
C THR A 174 -22.04 -12.59 -14.31
N PRO A 175 -23.03 -13.07 -15.10
CA PRO A 175 -22.81 -13.48 -16.49
C PRO A 175 -22.41 -12.30 -17.40
N HIS A 176 -22.78 -11.07 -17.01
CA HIS A 176 -22.46 -9.83 -17.74
C HIS A 176 -21.11 -9.23 -17.36
N TYR A 177 -20.45 -9.71 -16.29
CA TYR A 177 -19.15 -9.18 -15.90
C TYR A 177 -18.04 -9.75 -16.79
N PRO A 178 -17.02 -8.94 -17.15
CA PRO A 178 -15.89 -9.41 -17.96
C PRO A 178 -15.20 -10.60 -17.29
N ALA A 179 -14.75 -11.58 -18.08
CA ALA A 179 -13.97 -12.71 -17.56
C ALA A 179 -12.70 -12.27 -16.79
N ALA A 180 -12.19 -11.07 -17.11
CA ALA A 180 -11.09 -10.40 -16.40
C ALA A 180 -11.41 -10.19 -14.89
N PHE A 181 -12.62 -9.78 -14.53
CA PHE A 181 -13.04 -9.56 -13.14
C PHE A 181 -12.88 -10.84 -12.29
N ILE A 182 -13.37 -11.96 -12.81
CA ILE A 182 -13.34 -13.25 -12.12
C ILE A 182 -11.89 -13.78 -12.03
N ASN A 183 -11.07 -13.52 -13.05
CA ASN A 183 -9.65 -13.84 -13.04
C ASN A 183 -8.87 -13.00 -12.00
N THR A 184 -9.16 -11.71 -11.85
CA THR A 184 -8.55 -10.84 -10.83
C THR A 184 -8.87 -11.35 -9.43
N PHE A 185 -10.14 -11.66 -9.14
CA PHE A 185 -10.56 -12.20 -7.84
C PHE A 185 -9.84 -13.51 -7.48
N SER A 186 -9.81 -14.45 -8.42
CA SER A 186 -9.15 -15.75 -8.20
C SER A 186 -7.64 -15.60 -8.00
N THR A 187 -7.00 -14.72 -8.77
CA THR A 187 -5.58 -14.40 -8.63
C THR A 187 -5.29 -13.83 -7.25
N PHE A 188 -6.13 -12.91 -6.77
CA PHE A 188 -6.00 -12.32 -5.43
C PHE A 188 -6.13 -13.37 -4.31
N ALA A 189 -7.11 -14.27 -4.40
CA ALA A 189 -7.31 -15.35 -3.43
C ALA A 189 -6.10 -16.29 -3.36
N VAL A 190 -5.55 -16.67 -4.52
CA VAL A 190 -4.34 -17.51 -4.59
C VAL A 190 -3.12 -16.76 -4.04
N GLN A 191 -2.94 -15.49 -4.42
CA GLN A 191 -1.85 -14.64 -3.90
C GLN A 191 -1.90 -14.53 -2.38
N SER A 192 -3.08 -14.35 -1.79
CA SER A 192 -3.26 -14.30 -0.33
C SER A 192 -2.81 -15.58 0.37
N MET A 193 -3.05 -16.75 -0.23
CA MET A 193 -2.57 -18.04 0.30
C MET A 193 -1.03 -18.10 0.30
N PHE A 194 -0.40 -17.72 -0.80
CA PHE A 194 1.07 -17.71 -0.90
C PHE A 194 1.71 -16.60 -0.05
N ALA A 195 1.05 -15.46 0.16
CA ALA A 195 1.53 -14.42 1.07
C ALA A 195 1.60 -14.93 2.52
N GLY A 196 0.59 -15.67 2.98
CA GLY A 196 0.63 -16.33 4.29
C GLY A 196 1.80 -17.33 4.43
N LEU A 197 2.08 -18.09 3.36
CA LEU A 197 3.23 -18.99 3.31
C LEU A 197 4.55 -18.23 3.43
N PHE A 198 4.75 -17.21 2.60
CA PHE A 198 5.96 -16.38 2.61
C PHE A 198 6.16 -15.70 3.97
N SER A 199 5.08 -15.22 4.59
CA SER A 199 5.09 -14.64 5.93
C SER A 199 5.61 -15.65 6.96
N CYS A 200 5.17 -16.92 6.90
CA CYS A 200 5.67 -17.96 7.80
C CYS A 200 7.16 -18.29 7.56
N ILE A 201 7.62 -18.33 6.30
CA ILE A 201 9.03 -18.55 5.98
C ILE A 201 9.90 -17.42 6.52
N MET A 202 9.49 -16.18 6.31
CA MET A 202 10.18 -14.99 6.82
C MET A 202 10.16 -14.98 8.36
N LEU A 203 9.07 -15.43 8.99
CA LEU A 203 8.95 -15.55 10.45
C LEU A 203 9.98 -16.51 11.03
N ILE A 204 10.20 -17.66 10.38
CA ILE A 204 11.26 -18.60 10.75
C ILE A 204 12.63 -17.89 10.67
N GLY A 205 12.91 -17.22 9.55
CA GLY A 205 14.18 -16.53 9.32
C GLY A 205 14.48 -15.44 10.34
N LEU A 206 13.57 -14.48 10.50
CA LEU A 206 13.73 -13.34 11.42
C LEU A 206 13.79 -13.79 12.88
N SER A 207 12.91 -14.71 13.28
CA SER A 207 12.92 -15.24 14.65
C SER A 207 14.23 -15.97 14.95
N LEU A 208 14.74 -16.75 13.99
CA LEU A 208 16.00 -17.45 14.14
C LEU A 208 17.19 -16.49 14.24
N LEU A 209 17.20 -15.43 13.43
CA LEU A 209 18.21 -14.38 13.50
C LEU A 209 18.26 -13.76 14.90
N VAL A 210 17.12 -13.36 15.45
CA VAL A 210 17.05 -12.75 16.79
C VAL A 210 17.42 -13.76 17.88
N MET A 211 16.91 -14.99 17.80
CA MET A 211 17.23 -16.06 18.76
C MET A 211 18.72 -16.41 18.78
N SER A 212 19.42 -16.28 17.65
CA SER A 212 20.86 -16.55 17.57
C SER A 212 21.68 -15.64 18.51
N CYS A 213 21.16 -14.43 18.78
CA CYS A 213 21.74 -13.43 19.68
C CYS A 213 21.38 -13.64 21.16
N CYS A 214 20.39 -14.48 21.46
CA CYS A 214 19.86 -14.71 22.81
C CYS A 214 20.41 -16.02 23.40
N GLY A 215 20.74 -16.01 24.69
CA GLY A 215 21.25 -17.19 25.40
C GLY A 215 20.34 -17.72 26.51
N LYS A 216 19.33 -16.96 26.94
CA LYS A 216 18.34 -17.36 27.94
C LYS A 216 16.96 -17.54 27.31
N ARG A 217 16.11 -18.33 27.97
CA ARG A 217 14.80 -18.76 27.44
C ARG A 217 13.80 -17.61 27.32
N ALA A 218 13.81 -16.67 28.25
CA ALA A 218 12.88 -15.53 28.24
C ALA A 218 13.22 -14.58 27.09
N GLU A 219 14.49 -14.20 26.95
CA GLU A 219 15.00 -13.31 25.92
C GLU A 219 14.82 -13.90 24.53
N SER A 220 15.11 -15.20 24.37
CA SER A 220 14.90 -15.89 23.10
C SER A 220 13.43 -16.05 22.72
N ALA A 221 12.49 -15.90 23.66
CA ALA A 221 11.07 -15.90 23.38
C ALA A 221 10.52 -14.48 23.11
N ILE A 222 10.89 -13.51 23.95
CA ILE A 222 10.31 -12.16 23.96
C ILE A 222 10.88 -11.29 22.85
N PHE A 223 12.22 -11.26 22.64
CA PHE A 223 12.82 -10.38 21.63
C PHE A 223 12.38 -10.67 20.19
N PRO A 224 12.28 -11.93 19.74
CA PRO A 224 11.74 -12.20 18.41
C PRO A 224 10.33 -11.64 18.23
N ILE A 225 9.44 -11.80 19.22
CA ILE A 225 8.07 -11.27 19.15
C ILE A 225 8.10 -9.74 19.06
N MET A 226 8.85 -9.08 19.95
CA MET A 226 8.95 -7.61 19.94
C MET A 226 9.54 -7.08 18.63
N ILE A 227 10.55 -7.73 18.07
CA ILE A 227 11.19 -7.28 16.81
C ILE A 227 10.28 -7.50 15.60
N ASN A 228 9.55 -8.62 15.57
CA ASN A 228 8.55 -8.85 14.52
C ASN A 228 7.43 -7.78 14.52
N LEU A 229 7.08 -7.23 15.69
CA LEU A 229 6.13 -6.12 15.81
C LEU A 229 6.78 -4.75 15.56
N ALA A 230 8.02 -4.55 16.00
CA ALA A 230 8.71 -3.26 15.91
C ALA A 230 9.09 -2.87 14.47
N ILE A 231 9.59 -3.82 13.66
CA ILE A 231 10.04 -3.53 12.28
C ILE A 231 8.94 -2.92 11.39
N PRO A 232 7.72 -3.50 11.29
CA PRO A 232 6.68 -2.91 10.43
C PRO A 232 6.24 -1.54 10.93
N LEU A 233 6.17 -1.33 12.25
CA LEU A 233 5.87 -0.01 12.83
C LEU A 233 6.94 1.01 12.50
N ILE A 234 8.22 0.67 12.66
CA ILE A 234 9.35 1.54 12.27
C ILE A 234 9.24 1.90 10.80
N HIS A 235 9.01 0.93 9.93
CA HIS A 235 8.95 1.17 8.50
C HIS A 235 7.78 2.10 8.11
N ALA A 236 6.57 1.81 8.59
CA ALA A 236 5.39 2.63 8.34
C ALA A 236 5.60 4.08 8.81
N LEU A 237 6.18 4.26 10.01
CA LEU A 237 6.47 5.58 10.57
C LEU A 237 7.59 6.30 9.78
N VAL A 238 8.62 5.58 9.34
CA VAL A 238 9.68 6.17 8.50
C VAL A 238 9.13 6.63 7.16
N VAL A 239 8.25 5.85 6.52
CA VAL A 239 7.56 6.26 5.28
C VAL A 239 6.77 7.55 5.53
N LEU A 240 6.00 7.61 6.62
CA LEU A 240 5.23 8.79 7.00
C LEU A 240 6.14 10.01 7.23
N ILE A 241 7.19 9.89 8.04
CA ILE A 241 8.13 10.98 8.36
C ILE A 241 8.82 11.47 7.09
N CYS A 242 9.29 10.56 6.25
CA CYS A 242 9.95 10.90 5.00
C CYS A 242 9.00 11.67 4.08
N GLN A 243 7.74 11.24 3.93
CA GLN A 243 6.77 11.93 3.08
C GLN A 243 6.35 13.30 3.63
N GLN A 244 6.17 13.42 4.94
CA GLN A 244 5.96 14.71 5.61
C GLN A 244 7.15 15.66 5.44
N SER A 245 8.36 15.12 5.27
CA SER A 245 9.57 15.92 5.03
C SER A 245 9.75 16.36 3.57
N VAL A 246 9.04 15.76 2.61
CA VAL A 246 9.15 16.12 1.18
C VAL A 246 8.40 17.42 0.93
N TYR A 247 9.12 18.51 0.65
CA TYR A 247 8.46 19.76 0.24
C TYR A 247 7.67 19.55 -1.06
N GLY A 248 6.39 19.88 -1.00
CA GLY A 248 5.47 19.70 -2.11
C GLY A 248 4.98 18.27 -2.33
N GLY A 249 5.15 17.38 -1.34
CA GLY A 249 4.52 16.05 -1.35
C GLY A 249 2.99 16.17 -1.23
N TYR A 250 2.25 15.33 -1.96
CA TYR A 250 0.79 15.29 -1.88
C TYR A 250 0.33 14.54 -0.62
N PHE A 251 -0.58 15.12 0.17
CA PHE A 251 -1.06 14.48 1.41
C PHE A 251 -2.00 13.31 1.08
N GLY A 252 -1.81 12.17 1.73
CA GLY A 252 -2.62 10.97 1.51
C GLY A 252 -2.13 10.04 0.38
N SER A 253 -1.07 10.40 -0.35
CA SER A 253 -0.44 9.49 -1.34
C SER A 253 0.55 8.50 -0.70
N ALA A 254 0.43 8.24 0.59
CA ALA A 254 1.38 7.42 1.34
C ALA A 254 1.25 5.96 0.95
N ASP A 255 2.12 5.49 0.05
CA ASP A 255 2.16 4.08 -0.32
C ASP A 255 2.86 3.26 0.80
N TYR A 256 2.04 2.71 1.70
CA TYR A 256 2.49 1.81 2.77
C TYR A 256 2.73 0.38 2.30
N THR A 257 2.48 0.06 1.03
CA THR A 257 2.55 -1.33 0.54
C THR A 257 3.94 -1.95 0.72
N SER A 258 5.00 -1.14 0.77
CA SER A 258 6.37 -1.60 1.05
C SER A 258 6.55 -2.25 2.44
N VAL A 259 5.66 -1.97 3.39
CA VAL A 259 5.66 -2.61 4.73
C VAL A 259 5.55 -4.12 4.61
N CYS A 260 4.80 -4.63 3.60
CA CYS A 260 4.63 -6.06 3.38
C CYS A 260 5.95 -6.80 3.10
N ALA A 261 6.98 -6.11 2.62
CA ALA A 261 8.26 -6.70 2.26
C ALA A 261 9.28 -6.77 3.41
N THR A 262 8.99 -6.13 4.56
CA THR A 262 10.02 -5.86 5.59
C THR A 262 9.94 -6.74 6.82
N SER A 263 8.76 -7.29 7.13
CA SER A 263 8.59 -8.19 8.25
C SER A 263 7.46 -9.19 8.02
N PRO A 264 7.47 -10.33 8.73
CA PRO A 264 6.39 -11.31 8.67
C PRO A 264 5.04 -10.73 9.08
N VAL A 265 5.03 -9.93 10.16
CA VAL A 265 3.80 -9.28 10.65
C VAL A 265 3.34 -8.21 9.66
N GLY A 266 4.25 -7.39 9.14
CA GLY A 266 3.92 -6.40 8.09
C GLY A 266 3.30 -7.07 6.87
N MET A 267 3.87 -8.18 6.41
CA MET A 267 3.31 -8.98 5.30
C MET A 267 1.91 -9.47 5.61
N ALA A 268 1.67 -10.00 6.82
CA ALA A 268 0.36 -10.50 7.22
C ALA A 268 -0.69 -9.38 7.35
N VAL A 269 -0.32 -8.25 7.95
CA VAL A 269 -1.21 -7.10 8.17
C VAL A 269 -1.60 -6.44 6.85
N GLU A 270 -0.63 -6.13 5.98
CA GLU A 270 -0.90 -5.54 4.67
C GLU A 270 -1.77 -6.49 3.82
N SER A 271 -1.45 -7.79 3.78
CA SER A 271 -2.24 -8.76 3.02
C SER A 271 -3.69 -8.84 3.52
N PHE A 272 -3.90 -8.68 4.83
CA PHE A 272 -5.23 -8.68 5.44
C PHE A 272 -5.98 -7.37 5.17
N TYR A 273 -5.29 -6.23 5.27
CA TYR A 273 -5.84 -4.91 4.97
C TYR A 273 -6.32 -4.83 3.51
N ASP A 274 -5.48 -5.22 2.56
CA ASP A 274 -5.87 -5.24 1.14
C ASP A 274 -6.97 -6.24 0.87
N GLY A 275 -6.99 -7.38 1.58
CA GLY A 275 -8.07 -8.36 1.47
C GLY A 275 -9.42 -7.79 1.90
N ILE A 276 -9.45 -6.99 2.96
CA ILE A 276 -10.66 -6.28 3.40
C ILE A 276 -11.07 -5.21 2.40
N THR A 277 -10.13 -4.37 1.98
CA THR A 277 -10.40 -3.29 1.01
C THR A 277 -10.96 -3.86 -0.28
N PHE A 278 -10.37 -4.95 -0.79
CA PHE A 278 -10.85 -5.66 -1.97
C PHE A 278 -12.28 -6.21 -1.80
N ALA A 279 -12.60 -6.81 -0.65
CA ALA A 279 -13.95 -7.29 -0.36
C ALA A 279 -14.98 -6.14 -0.34
N PHE A 280 -14.62 -4.97 0.20
CA PHE A 280 -15.47 -3.78 0.17
C PHE A 280 -15.65 -3.20 -1.24
N SER A 281 -14.60 -3.21 -2.08
CA SER A 281 -14.67 -2.72 -3.46
C SER A 281 -15.69 -3.53 -4.28
N ILE A 282 -15.72 -4.85 -4.14
CA ILE A 282 -16.69 -5.72 -4.82
C ILE A 282 -18.13 -5.42 -4.39
N TYR A 283 -18.34 -5.10 -3.11
CA TYR A 283 -19.67 -4.85 -2.58
C TYR A 283 -20.25 -3.49 -2.98
N ASN A 284 -19.40 -2.46 -3.09
CA ASN A 284 -19.86 -1.08 -3.25
C ASN A 284 -19.75 -0.52 -4.67
N ILE A 285 -18.92 -1.09 -5.56
CA ILE A 285 -18.62 -0.48 -6.85
C ILE A 285 -18.39 -1.58 -7.89
N GLY A 286 -19.24 -1.62 -8.92
CA GLY A 286 -19.08 -2.52 -10.09
C GLY A 286 -17.81 -2.31 -10.92
N ASN A 287 -16.84 -1.52 -10.43
CA ASN A 287 -15.56 -1.23 -11.06
C ASN A 287 -14.42 -1.73 -10.17
N VAL A 288 -14.01 -2.98 -10.36
CA VAL A 288 -12.72 -3.46 -9.85
C VAL A 288 -11.66 -3.02 -10.87
N PRO A 289 -10.60 -2.31 -10.44
CA PRO A 289 -9.50 -1.94 -11.33
C PRO A 289 -8.88 -3.18 -11.99
N ASP A 290 -8.67 -3.12 -13.30
CA ASP A 290 -7.98 -4.18 -14.02
C ASP A 290 -6.58 -4.43 -13.42
N GLY A 291 -6.24 -5.70 -13.21
CA GLY A 291 -4.89 -6.08 -12.77
C GLY A 291 -4.58 -5.92 -11.27
N LEU A 292 -5.58 -5.90 -10.39
CA LEU A 292 -5.34 -5.84 -8.94
C LEU A 292 -4.52 -7.05 -8.45
N THR A 293 -3.29 -6.78 -8.03
CA THR A 293 -2.39 -7.76 -7.40
C THR A 293 -2.14 -7.38 -5.96
N LEU A 294 -2.09 -8.37 -5.06
CA LEU A 294 -1.65 -8.18 -3.70
C LEU A 294 -0.25 -7.55 -3.71
N PRO A 295 0.03 -6.47 -2.95
CA PRO A 295 1.24 -5.67 -3.16
C PRO A 295 2.54 -6.43 -2.98
N LEU A 296 2.55 -7.49 -2.17
CA LEU A 296 3.69 -8.40 -2.04
C LEU A 296 4.16 -8.97 -3.37
N PHE A 297 3.25 -9.27 -4.30
CA PHE A 297 3.56 -9.89 -5.59
C PHE A 297 3.96 -8.89 -6.67
N SER A 298 3.92 -7.59 -6.37
CA SER A 298 4.59 -6.60 -7.22
C SER A 298 6.11 -6.78 -7.11
N ALA A 299 6.83 -6.68 -8.24
CA ALA A 299 8.28 -6.84 -8.28
C ALA A 299 9.00 -5.90 -7.30
N LYS A 300 8.44 -4.70 -7.07
CA LYS A 300 8.96 -3.69 -6.13
C LYS A 300 9.03 -4.19 -4.68
N ASN A 301 8.16 -5.13 -4.29
CA ASN A 301 8.05 -5.65 -2.93
C ASN A 301 8.53 -7.10 -2.80
N LEU A 302 8.26 -7.95 -3.81
CA LEU A 302 8.63 -9.36 -3.79
C LEU A 302 10.15 -9.58 -3.73
N ILE A 303 10.89 -8.84 -4.57
CA ILE A 303 12.35 -8.98 -4.67
C ILE A 303 13.00 -8.59 -3.33
N PRO A 304 12.73 -7.43 -2.72
CA PRO A 304 13.23 -7.10 -1.39
C PRO A 304 12.84 -8.12 -0.31
N ALA A 305 11.59 -8.60 -0.32
CA ALA A 305 11.12 -9.59 0.66
C ALA A 305 11.93 -10.89 0.62
N ILE A 306 12.21 -11.40 -0.59
CA ILE A 306 13.04 -12.60 -0.80
C ILE A 306 14.47 -12.34 -0.33
N LEU A 307 15.07 -11.21 -0.72
CA LEU A 307 16.44 -10.85 -0.34
C LEU A 307 16.59 -10.71 1.17
N LEU A 308 15.65 -10.04 1.85
CA LEU A 308 15.64 -9.91 3.31
C LEU A 308 15.48 -11.27 4.00
N THR A 309 14.58 -12.12 3.49
CA THR A 309 14.39 -13.47 4.04
C THR A 309 15.68 -14.29 3.95
N ILE A 310 16.36 -14.26 2.80
CA ILE A 310 17.66 -14.91 2.62
C ILE A 310 18.70 -14.32 3.57
N ALA A 311 18.74 -12.99 3.70
CA ALA A 311 19.65 -12.30 4.61
C ALA A 311 19.43 -12.70 6.07
N PHE A 312 18.20 -12.91 6.51
CA PHE A 312 17.90 -13.39 7.87
C PHE A 312 18.46 -14.80 8.11
N PHE A 313 18.25 -15.74 7.18
CA PHE A 313 18.81 -17.08 7.29
C PHE A 313 20.33 -17.09 7.21
N ALA A 314 20.92 -16.31 6.31
CA ALA A 314 22.37 -16.17 6.19
C ALA A 314 22.98 -15.55 7.46
N GLY A 315 22.41 -14.46 7.96
CA GLY A 315 22.81 -13.82 9.21
C GLY A 315 22.72 -14.77 10.39
N ALA A 316 21.62 -15.51 10.51
CA ALA A 316 21.46 -16.53 11.54
C ALA A 316 22.52 -17.64 11.43
N TYR A 317 22.81 -18.12 10.22
CA TYR A 317 23.85 -19.12 9.99
C TYR A 317 25.22 -18.64 10.46
N PHE A 318 25.64 -17.45 10.03
CA PHE A 318 26.94 -16.88 10.42
C PHE A 318 27.01 -16.64 11.93
N LEU A 319 25.98 -16.06 12.54
CA LEU A 319 25.95 -15.82 13.97
C LEU A 319 25.99 -17.11 14.78
N LEU A 320 25.35 -18.20 14.32
CA LEU A 320 25.43 -19.49 14.98
C LEU A 320 26.76 -20.20 14.75
N LYS A 321 27.41 -19.99 13.61
CA LYS A 321 28.73 -20.54 13.32
C LYS A 321 29.82 -19.97 14.23
N PHE A 322 29.76 -18.67 14.55
CA PHE A 322 30.72 -18.00 15.44
C PHE A 322 30.30 -18.02 16.92
N ARG A 323 29.11 -18.51 17.22
CA ARG A 323 28.61 -18.61 18.59
C ARG A 323 29.36 -19.70 19.34
N ARG A 324 29.94 -19.32 20.49
CA ARG A 324 30.53 -20.29 21.42
C ARG A 324 29.46 -20.94 22.29
N ASN A 325 29.59 -22.23 22.54
CA ASN A 325 28.56 -23.05 23.17
C ASN A 325 28.35 -22.72 24.65
N GLU A 326 29.40 -22.27 25.34
CA GLU A 326 29.36 -21.87 26.75
C GLU A 326 28.53 -20.61 27.03
N ARG A 327 28.11 -19.88 25.99
CA ARG A 327 27.30 -18.67 26.13
C ARG A 327 25.80 -18.96 26.33
N VAL A 328 25.38 -20.22 26.39
CA VAL A 328 24.02 -20.59 26.79
C VAL A 328 23.80 -20.22 28.26
N GLY A 329 22.69 -19.54 28.56
CA GLY A 329 22.39 -18.96 29.88
C GLY A 329 22.81 -17.50 30.05
N MET A 330 23.54 -16.92 29.09
CA MET A 330 23.78 -15.48 29.05
C MET A 330 22.55 -14.73 28.48
N PRO A 331 22.21 -13.53 28.98
CA PRO A 331 21.09 -12.76 28.43
C PRO A 331 21.32 -12.45 26.94
N TYR A 332 22.49 -11.91 26.63
CA TYR A 332 22.93 -11.63 25.27
C TYR A 332 24.23 -12.38 24.97
N VAL A 333 24.25 -13.12 23.87
CA VAL A 333 25.41 -13.89 23.41
C VAL A 333 26.52 -12.94 22.93
N TYR A 334 26.13 -11.86 22.26
CA TYR A 334 27.02 -10.81 21.78
C TYR A 334 26.76 -9.54 22.59
N LYS A 335 27.81 -8.93 23.14
CA LYS A 335 27.67 -7.77 24.05
C LYS A 335 26.92 -6.59 23.40
N SER A 336 27.15 -6.34 22.11
CA SER A 336 26.46 -5.28 21.35
C SER A 336 24.96 -5.50 21.20
N MET A 337 24.51 -6.76 21.18
CA MET A 337 23.08 -7.10 21.01
C MET A 337 22.24 -6.68 22.23
N GLY A 338 22.88 -6.49 23.39
CA GLY A 338 22.22 -5.91 24.56
C GLY A 338 21.82 -4.44 24.40
N PHE A 339 22.33 -3.75 23.38
CA PHE A 339 21.91 -2.39 23.00
C PHE A 339 21.03 -2.40 21.76
N VAL A 340 21.37 -3.23 20.76
CA VAL A 340 20.65 -3.27 19.48
C VAL A 340 19.21 -3.78 19.63
N LEU A 341 18.99 -4.91 20.31
CA LEU A 341 17.64 -5.49 20.39
C LEU A 341 16.67 -4.60 21.20
N PRO A 342 17.04 -4.10 22.40
CA PRO A 342 16.21 -3.11 23.10
C PRO A 342 16.08 -1.80 22.34
N GLY A 343 17.14 -1.36 21.65
CA GLY A 343 17.16 -0.13 20.86
C GLY A 343 16.15 -0.13 19.71
N ILE A 344 16.00 -1.26 19.01
CA ILE A 344 14.97 -1.41 17.95
C ILE A 344 13.56 -1.22 18.54
N VAL A 345 13.29 -1.80 19.71
CA VAL A 345 11.97 -1.68 20.37
C VAL A 345 11.71 -0.25 20.82
N VAL A 346 12.72 0.41 21.43
CA VAL A 346 12.62 1.82 21.83
C VAL A 346 12.45 2.73 20.61
N LEU A 347 13.13 2.43 19.50
CA LEU A 347 13.01 3.21 18.27
C LEU A 347 11.56 3.17 17.75
N ALA A 348 10.94 2.00 17.69
CA ALA A 348 9.53 1.85 17.27
C ALA A 348 8.58 2.70 18.13
N MET A 349 8.80 2.75 19.44
CA MET A 349 7.97 3.52 20.37
C MET A 349 8.26 5.03 20.34
N SER A 350 9.52 5.42 20.13
CA SER A 350 9.96 6.82 20.23
C SER A 350 9.91 7.57 18.91
N LEU A 351 9.83 6.88 17.76
CA LEU A 351 9.69 7.50 16.44
C LEU A 351 8.52 8.50 16.35
N PRO A 352 7.29 8.18 16.80
CA PRO A 352 6.18 9.14 16.76
C PRO A 352 6.46 10.38 17.62
N MET A 353 7.03 10.18 18.81
CA MET A 353 7.41 11.27 19.71
C MET A 353 8.43 12.20 19.06
N TRP A 354 9.49 11.65 18.46
CA TRP A 354 10.50 12.45 17.78
C TRP A 354 9.95 13.13 16.52
N ASN A 355 9.03 12.48 15.80
CA ASN A 355 8.34 13.11 14.69
C ASN A 355 7.54 14.34 15.16
N MET A 356 6.81 14.25 16.27
CA MET A 356 6.09 15.40 16.84
C MET A 356 7.02 16.55 17.24
N VAL A 357 8.23 16.24 17.71
CA VAL A 357 9.25 17.24 18.07
C VAL A 357 9.83 17.92 16.82
N TYR A 358 10.05 17.18 15.74
CA TYR A 358 10.66 17.70 14.52
C TYR A 358 9.67 18.25 13.50
N SER A 359 8.40 17.84 13.56
CA SER A 359 7.34 18.27 12.64
C SER A 359 7.23 19.80 12.51
N PRO A 360 7.32 20.62 13.58
CA PRO A 360 7.35 22.08 13.42
C PRO A 360 8.46 22.62 12.50
N TYR A 361 9.52 21.85 12.31
CA TYR A 361 10.66 22.17 11.46
C TYR A 361 10.63 21.40 10.11
N ALA A 362 9.63 20.55 9.87
CA ALA A 362 9.48 19.81 8.62
C ALA A 362 9.03 20.73 7.47
N ALA A 363 9.46 20.40 6.25
CA ALA A 363 9.27 21.26 5.09
C ALA A 363 7.80 21.34 4.64
N ASN A 364 7.02 20.27 4.78
CA ASN A 364 5.65 20.15 4.25
C ASN A 364 4.57 20.39 5.33
N ASN A 365 4.75 21.44 6.15
CA ASN A 365 3.86 21.78 7.25
C ASN A 365 2.53 22.38 6.79
N TYR A 366 1.54 21.51 6.58
CA TYR A 366 0.14 21.88 6.33
C TYR A 366 -0.72 21.93 7.59
N GLU A 367 -0.27 21.34 8.71
CA GLU A 367 -1.05 21.33 9.95
C GLU A 367 -0.37 22.17 11.03
N ASN A 368 -1.07 23.21 11.46
CA ASN A 368 -0.92 23.76 12.80
C ASN A 368 -1.35 22.66 13.79
N ILE A 369 -0.46 21.71 14.10
CA ILE A 369 -0.66 20.84 15.27
C ILE A 369 -0.83 21.80 16.44
N GLU A 370 -2.05 21.87 16.99
CA GLU A 370 -2.33 22.70 18.15
C GLU A 370 -1.26 22.41 19.21
N LYS A 371 -0.49 23.43 19.58
CA LYS A 371 0.60 23.27 20.56
C LYS A 371 0.08 22.74 21.91
N SER A 372 -1.22 22.88 22.17
CA SER A 372 -1.92 22.29 23.31
C SER A 372 -2.00 20.77 23.18
N GLY A 373 -1.21 20.07 24.00
CA GLY A 373 -1.28 18.60 24.16
C GLY A 373 -0.07 17.84 23.67
N VAL A 374 0.70 18.39 22.71
CA VAL A 374 1.94 17.75 22.19
C VAL A 374 2.93 17.43 23.31
N LEU A 375 3.11 18.36 24.26
CA LEU A 375 4.01 18.16 25.38
C LEU A 375 3.57 17.01 26.30
N GLY A 376 2.26 16.82 26.48
CA GLY A 376 1.70 15.70 27.24
C GLY A 376 1.96 14.35 26.58
N TRP A 377 1.75 14.27 25.25
CA TRP A 377 2.06 13.07 24.46
C TRP A 377 3.54 12.73 24.48
N VAL A 378 4.42 13.73 24.31
CA VAL A 378 5.87 13.54 24.35
C VAL A 378 6.31 13.02 25.72
N VAL A 379 5.85 13.63 26.81
CA VAL A 379 6.16 13.18 28.17
C VAL A 379 5.63 11.77 28.43
N GLY A 380 4.40 11.47 28.00
CA GLY A 380 3.78 10.15 28.16
C GLY A 380 4.54 9.04 27.43
N ILE A 381 4.97 9.29 26.18
CA ILE A 381 5.77 8.34 25.41
C ILE A 381 7.16 8.18 26.02
N LEU A 382 7.78 9.27 26.46
CA LEU A 382 9.10 9.24 27.11
C LEU A 382 9.08 8.39 28.39
N ILE A 383 8.07 8.56 29.25
CA ILE A 383 7.86 7.71 30.44
C ILE A 383 7.63 6.25 30.03
N SER A 384 6.82 6.01 29.00
CA SER A 384 6.51 4.66 28.52
C SER A 384 7.75 3.93 27.99
N THR A 385 8.58 4.61 27.21
CA THR A 385 9.85 4.04 26.71
C THR A 385 10.80 3.71 27.87
N PHE A 386 10.84 4.53 28.92
CA PHE A 386 11.63 4.26 30.11
C PHE A 386 11.15 3.01 30.85
N ILE A 387 9.84 2.88 31.08
CA ILE A 387 9.24 1.71 31.74
C ILE A 387 9.57 0.43 30.94
N VAL A 388 9.36 0.45 29.62
CA VAL A 388 9.65 -0.70 28.76
C VAL A 388 11.14 -1.05 28.76
N TYR A 389 12.03 -0.06 28.77
CA TYR A 389 13.47 -0.29 28.87
C TYR A 389 13.86 -0.96 30.20
N VAL A 390 13.28 -0.50 31.31
CA VAL A 390 13.50 -1.09 32.64
C VAL A 390 13.00 -2.54 32.68
N ILE A 391 11.83 -2.84 32.10
CA ILE A 391 11.31 -4.21 31.97
C ILE A 391 12.26 -5.10 31.17
N MET A 392 12.81 -4.60 30.05
CA MET A 392 13.78 -5.37 29.25
C MET A 392 15.09 -5.66 30.01
N GLU A 393 15.60 -4.68 30.77
CA GLU A 393 16.77 -4.90 31.64
C GLU A 393 16.45 -5.90 32.78
N LEU A 394 15.28 -5.80 33.41
CA LEU A 394 14.80 -6.78 34.40
C LEU A 394 14.78 -8.20 33.84
N ILE A 395 14.21 -8.40 32.65
CA ILE A 395 14.19 -9.70 31.96
C ILE A 395 15.61 -10.21 31.72
N SER A 396 16.52 -9.33 31.33
CA SER A 396 17.92 -9.69 31.08
C SER A 396 18.67 -10.16 32.35
N GLY A 397 18.11 -9.91 33.54
CA GLY A 397 18.68 -10.33 34.82
C GLY A 397 19.93 -9.54 35.21
N THR A 398 20.08 -8.31 34.71
CA THR A 398 21.05 -7.36 35.24
C THR A 398 20.61 -7.00 36.66
N ALA A 399 21.41 -7.40 37.65
CA ALA A 399 21.11 -7.08 39.04
C ALA A 399 21.05 -5.56 39.22
N PHE A 400 19.94 -5.06 39.78
CA PHE A 400 19.63 -3.63 40.02
C PHE A 400 20.64 -2.85 40.88
N ARG A 401 21.76 -3.48 41.29
CA ARG A 401 22.83 -2.85 42.07
C ARG A 401 23.38 -1.56 41.44
N LYS A 402 23.19 -1.34 40.13
CA LYS A 402 23.57 -0.11 39.43
C LYS A 402 22.44 0.42 38.54
N PHE A 403 21.25 0.66 39.12
CA PHE A 403 20.10 1.21 38.40
C PHE A 403 20.41 2.49 37.59
N TRP A 404 21.31 3.34 38.09
CA TRP A 404 21.76 4.53 37.37
C TRP A 404 22.38 4.20 35.98
N LEU A 405 23.03 3.05 35.81
CA LEU A 405 23.53 2.62 34.51
C LEU A 405 22.39 2.33 33.53
N THR A 406 21.29 1.74 34.01
CA THR A 406 20.09 1.50 33.19
C THR A 406 19.51 2.82 32.68
N VAL A 407 19.46 3.85 33.53
CA VAL A 407 19.04 5.20 33.13
C VAL A 407 19.97 5.78 32.06
N VAL A 408 21.29 5.72 32.27
CA VAL A 408 22.28 6.23 31.30
C VAL A 408 22.16 5.51 29.95
N LYS A 409 21.99 4.19 29.95
CA LYS A 409 21.82 3.43 28.71
C LYS A 409 20.50 3.78 27.99
N TRP A 410 19.41 3.97 28.74
CA TRP A 410 18.15 4.41 28.17
C TRP A 410 18.28 5.80 27.55
N VAL A 411 18.85 6.78 28.27
CA VAL A 411 19.10 8.14 27.73
C VAL A 411 19.93 8.07 26.45
N GLY A 412 21.02 7.29 26.44
CA GLY A 412 21.85 7.12 25.25
C GLY A 412 21.10 6.46 24.08
N THR A 413 20.24 5.48 24.37
CA THR A 413 19.40 4.81 23.35
C THR A 413 18.38 5.78 22.76
N THR A 414 17.70 6.54 23.60
CA THR A 414 16.70 7.53 23.22
C THR A 414 17.32 8.68 22.43
N ALA A 415 18.52 9.13 22.80
CA ALA A 415 19.30 10.12 22.04
C ALA A 415 19.71 9.59 20.64
N ALA A 416 20.13 8.33 20.54
CA ALA A 416 20.41 7.70 19.26
C ALA A 416 19.15 7.59 18.39
N CYS A 417 18.00 7.25 18.98
CA CYS A 417 16.71 7.25 18.27
C CYS A 417 16.35 8.65 17.77
N ALA A 418 16.56 9.69 18.58
CA ALA A 418 16.34 11.09 18.20
C ALA A 418 17.18 11.47 16.97
N ALA A 419 18.46 11.07 16.95
CA ALA A 419 19.37 11.31 15.84
C ALA A 419 18.94 10.57 14.56
N ILE A 420 18.53 9.30 14.68
CA ILE A 420 18.01 8.52 13.55
C ILE A 420 16.74 9.18 12.98
N THR A 421 15.81 9.58 13.84
CA THR A 421 14.58 10.25 13.38
C THR A 421 14.87 11.60 12.74
N ALA A 422 15.85 12.36 13.26
CA ALA A 422 16.28 13.62 12.67
C ALA A 422 16.83 13.42 11.25
N VAL A 423 17.60 12.35 11.00
CA VAL A 423 18.07 12.01 9.65
C VAL A 423 16.88 11.86 8.71
N PHE A 424 15.83 11.13 9.10
CA PHE A 424 14.63 10.98 8.26
C PHE A 424 13.89 12.31 8.08
N ALA A 425 13.62 13.04 9.17
CA ALA A 425 12.86 14.29 9.15
C ALA A 425 13.53 15.41 8.34
N PHE A 426 14.86 15.45 8.31
CA PHE A 426 15.63 16.47 7.58
C PHE A 426 16.26 15.95 6.27
N SER A 427 15.91 14.72 5.84
CA SER A 427 16.40 14.14 4.57
C SER A 427 15.73 14.70 3.32
N ASN A 428 14.63 15.47 3.47
CA ASN A 428 13.76 15.90 2.37
C ASN A 428 13.29 14.70 1.52
N GLY A 429 12.91 13.62 2.21
CA GLY A 429 12.57 12.31 1.63
C GLY A 429 13.72 11.67 0.85
N PHE A 430 14.96 11.77 1.33
CA PHE A 430 16.18 11.31 0.64
C PHE A 430 16.31 11.85 -0.80
N GLY A 431 15.96 13.11 -1.01
CA GLY A 431 16.03 13.77 -2.31
C GLY A 431 14.75 13.65 -3.16
N ALA A 432 13.71 12.98 -2.67
CA ALA A 432 12.41 12.87 -3.37
C ALA A 432 11.75 14.22 -3.67
N ALA A 433 12.03 15.27 -2.87
CA ALA A 433 11.55 16.62 -3.16
C ALA A 433 12.15 17.22 -4.43
N ASN A 434 13.40 16.86 -4.76
CA ASN A 434 14.10 17.34 -5.96
C ASN A 434 13.80 16.49 -7.20
N TYR A 435 13.07 15.38 -7.03
CA TYR A 435 12.74 14.50 -8.14
C TYR A 435 11.68 15.15 -9.04
N VAL A 436 12.08 15.40 -10.28
CA VAL A 436 11.22 15.77 -11.41
C VAL A 436 11.37 14.66 -12.46
N PRO A 437 10.28 13.99 -12.85
CA PRO A 437 10.35 12.96 -13.89
C PRO A 437 10.88 13.52 -15.22
N ALA A 438 11.61 12.71 -15.98
CA ALA A 438 11.97 13.08 -17.34
C ALA A 438 10.75 12.99 -18.25
N ALA A 439 10.52 13.99 -19.11
CA ALA A 439 9.34 14.05 -19.98
C ALA A 439 9.15 12.77 -20.82
N ASN A 440 10.25 12.21 -21.34
CA ASN A 440 10.22 10.98 -22.14
C ASN A 440 9.73 9.73 -21.37
N ASP A 441 9.79 9.73 -20.05
CA ASP A 441 9.37 8.60 -19.22
C ASP A 441 7.90 8.73 -18.77
N ILE A 442 7.25 9.86 -19.05
CA ILE A 442 5.88 10.18 -18.69
C ILE A 442 4.95 9.69 -19.80
N SER A 443 3.88 8.99 -19.44
CA SER A 443 2.81 8.61 -20.37
C SER A 443 1.71 9.66 -20.43
N GLN A 444 1.36 10.25 -19.28
CA GLN A 444 0.37 11.32 -19.18
C GLN A 444 0.76 12.31 -18.07
N ALA A 445 0.50 13.59 -18.28
CA ALA A 445 0.71 14.63 -17.29
C ALA A 445 -0.58 15.43 -17.02
N THR A 446 -0.75 15.87 -15.79
CA THR A 446 -1.79 16.81 -15.37
C THR A 446 -1.15 17.91 -14.56
N ILE A 447 -1.52 19.15 -14.87
CA ILE A 447 -1.16 20.32 -14.10
C ILE A 447 -2.43 21.07 -13.75
N THR A 448 -2.55 21.48 -12.48
CA THR A 448 -3.62 22.34 -12.00
C THR A 448 -3.00 23.49 -11.22
N VAL A 449 -3.33 24.71 -11.60
CA VAL A 449 -2.86 25.92 -10.92
C VAL A 449 -4.08 26.72 -10.46
N ASN A 450 -4.20 26.91 -9.15
CA ASN A 450 -5.35 27.53 -8.50
C ASN A 450 -4.91 28.79 -7.76
N TYR A 451 -5.56 29.93 -8.02
CA TYR A 451 -5.37 31.17 -7.28
C TYR A 451 -6.59 31.42 -6.39
N TYR A 452 -6.42 31.35 -5.07
CA TYR A 452 -7.54 31.33 -4.13
C TYR A 452 -8.31 32.65 -4.03
N GLU A 453 -7.61 33.77 -3.90
CA GLU A 453 -8.25 35.07 -3.65
C GLU A 453 -8.92 35.65 -4.91
N LYS A 454 -8.47 35.20 -6.08
CA LYS A 454 -8.96 35.62 -7.40
C LYS A 454 -9.78 34.53 -8.10
N TYR A 455 -10.11 33.42 -7.41
CA TYR A 455 -10.87 32.30 -7.96
C TYR A 455 -10.46 31.82 -9.38
N LYS A 456 -9.17 31.95 -9.73
CA LYS A 456 -8.65 31.55 -11.05
C LYS A 456 -8.13 30.12 -11.00
N GLU A 457 -8.61 29.28 -11.91
CA GLU A 457 -8.10 27.93 -12.13
C GLU A 457 -7.59 27.81 -13.57
N PHE A 458 -6.41 27.23 -13.72
CA PHE A 458 -5.91 26.74 -15.00
C PHE A 458 -5.57 25.26 -14.85
N ARG A 459 -6.09 24.42 -15.75
CA ARG A 459 -5.93 22.97 -15.64
C ARG A 459 -5.74 22.32 -17.01
N ILE A 460 -4.70 21.52 -17.14
CA ILE A 460 -4.53 20.56 -18.24
C ILE A 460 -4.65 19.18 -17.63
N ALA A 461 -5.58 18.36 -18.13
CA ALA A 461 -5.94 17.09 -17.53
C ALA A 461 -5.55 15.89 -18.42
N GLY A 462 -4.45 15.22 -18.08
CA GLY A 462 -4.09 13.93 -18.66
C GLY A 462 -3.51 13.99 -20.07
N THR A 463 -2.80 15.07 -20.43
CA THR A 463 -2.19 15.22 -21.76
C THR A 463 -1.10 14.19 -22.01
N ASN A 464 -1.05 13.68 -23.24
CA ASN A 464 -0.01 12.79 -23.77
C ASN A 464 0.93 13.50 -24.78
N GLU A 465 0.69 14.79 -25.05
CA GLU A 465 1.46 15.59 -26.00
C GLU A 465 2.84 15.93 -25.42
N GLN A 466 3.89 15.49 -26.11
CA GLN A 466 5.26 15.54 -25.60
C GLN A 466 5.72 16.98 -25.32
N ASP A 467 5.42 17.92 -26.20
CA ASP A 467 5.82 19.33 -26.05
C ASP A 467 5.17 19.97 -24.81
N ILE A 468 3.94 19.59 -24.49
CA ILE A 468 3.21 20.08 -23.32
C ILE A 468 3.72 19.40 -22.05
N ILE A 469 4.01 18.10 -22.09
CA ILE A 469 4.66 17.40 -20.99
C ILE A 469 6.01 18.05 -20.65
N GLU A 470 6.82 18.40 -21.66
CA GLU A 470 8.08 19.11 -21.47
C GLU A 470 7.87 20.45 -20.77
N MET A 471 6.87 21.23 -21.20
CA MET A 471 6.49 22.49 -20.56
C MET A 471 6.09 22.30 -19.09
N ILE A 472 5.25 21.31 -18.78
CA ILE A 472 4.83 20.98 -17.40
C ILE A 472 6.05 20.60 -16.54
N THR A 473 6.94 19.75 -17.05
CA THR A 473 8.15 19.37 -16.31
C THR A 473 9.09 20.55 -16.09
N GLU A 474 9.16 21.50 -17.02
CA GLU A 474 9.97 22.71 -16.88
C GLU A 474 9.41 23.65 -15.80
N VAL A 475 8.09 23.83 -15.76
CA VAL A 475 7.43 24.52 -14.63
C VAL A 475 7.76 23.81 -13.33
N HIS A 476 7.65 22.49 -13.28
CA HIS A 476 7.98 21.71 -12.09
C HIS A 476 9.43 21.93 -11.64
N LYS A 477 10.40 22.04 -12.55
CA LYS A 477 11.80 22.36 -12.20
C LYS A 477 11.97 23.76 -11.60
N ARG A 478 11.19 24.74 -12.06
CA ARG A 478 11.24 26.14 -11.56
C ARG A 478 10.68 26.30 -10.16
N VAL A 479 9.75 25.43 -9.74
CA VAL A 479 9.17 25.49 -8.39
C VAL A 479 10.25 25.31 -7.32
N PRO A 480 10.33 26.19 -6.31
CA PRO A 480 11.22 26.00 -5.17
C PRO A 480 11.04 24.63 -4.52
N LYS A 481 12.15 24.01 -4.09
CA LYS A 481 12.16 22.68 -3.45
C LYS A 481 12.30 22.75 -1.93
N TYR A 482 12.03 23.92 -1.38
CA TYR A 482 12.13 24.25 0.03
C TYR A 482 11.05 25.25 0.42
N LYS A 483 10.69 25.26 1.70
CA LYS A 483 9.70 26.19 2.25
C LYS A 483 10.25 27.62 2.24
N THR A 484 9.43 28.56 1.76
CA THR A 484 9.71 30.00 1.78
C THR A 484 8.80 30.69 2.79
N GLU A 485 9.25 31.77 3.43
CA GLU A 485 8.43 32.57 4.36
C GLU A 485 7.44 33.53 3.66
N ALA A 486 7.48 33.59 2.32
CA ALA A 486 6.61 34.45 1.54
C ALA A 486 5.12 34.06 1.67
N VAL A 487 4.24 35.07 1.59
CA VAL A 487 2.78 34.89 1.59
C VAL A 487 2.38 34.07 0.36
N LYS A 488 1.64 32.98 0.59
CA LYS A 488 1.18 32.07 -0.45
C LYS A 488 -0.27 32.40 -0.81
N SER A 489 -0.55 32.56 -2.10
CA SER A 489 -1.87 32.98 -2.62
C SER A 489 -2.44 32.00 -3.65
N ALA A 490 -1.62 31.04 -4.11
CA ALA A 490 -2.00 30.06 -5.10
C ALA A 490 -1.40 28.68 -4.80
N ASN A 491 -1.99 27.65 -5.41
CA ASN A 491 -1.53 26.26 -5.34
C ASN A 491 -1.24 25.70 -6.74
N LEU A 492 -0.20 24.88 -6.82
CA LEU A 492 0.20 24.14 -8.01
C LEU A 492 0.18 22.65 -7.72
N HIS A 493 -0.71 21.92 -8.37
CA HIS A 493 -0.80 20.47 -8.33
C HIS A 493 -0.27 19.87 -9.62
N LEU A 494 0.56 18.83 -9.48
CA LEU A 494 1.16 18.10 -10.59
C LEU A 494 0.90 16.62 -10.38
N TYR A 495 0.44 15.96 -11.43
CA TYR A 495 0.26 14.51 -11.47
C TYR A 495 0.89 13.97 -12.74
N TYR A 496 1.76 12.98 -12.60
CA TYR A 496 2.39 12.28 -13.71
C TYR A 496 2.06 10.80 -13.62
N GLN A 497 1.56 10.24 -14.70
CA GLN A 497 1.55 8.80 -14.92
C GLN A 497 2.78 8.45 -15.76
N MET A 498 3.59 7.53 -15.27
CA MET A 498 4.83 7.10 -15.90
C MET A 498 4.57 5.91 -16.83
N LYS A 499 5.39 5.75 -17.89
CA LYS A 499 5.31 4.61 -18.82
C LYS A 499 5.54 3.25 -18.15
N ASN A 500 6.23 3.23 -17.00
CA ASN A 500 6.43 2.02 -16.18
C ASN A 500 5.22 1.70 -15.26
N GLY A 501 4.17 2.52 -15.27
CA GLY A 501 2.96 2.37 -14.44
C GLY A 501 3.01 3.07 -13.08
N GLU A 502 4.11 3.74 -12.72
CA GLU A 502 4.20 4.53 -11.49
C GLU A 502 3.47 5.86 -11.60
N ASN A 503 2.99 6.39 -10.46
CA ASN A 503 2.36 7.70 -10.40
C ASN A 503 3.17 8.64 -9.49
N VAL A 504 3.39 9.87 -9.95
CA VAL A 504 4.12 10.90 -9.20
C VAL A 504 3.19 12.08 -8.98
N GLN A 505 2.91 12.38 -7.72
CA GLN A 505 2.05 13.50 -7.32
C GLN A 505 2.82 14.55 -6.54
N ARG A 506 2.59 15.83 -6.84
CA ARG A 506 3.14 16.97 -6.11
C ARG A 506 2.09 18.06 -5.93
N SER A 507 2.19 18.79 -4.83
CA SER A 507 1.30 19.87 -4.44
C SER A 507 2.10 20.96 -3.77
N TYR A 508 2.23 22.12 -4.40
CA TYR A 508 3.02 23.25 -3.92
C TYR A 508 2.12 24.43 -3.60
N GLU A 509 2.43 25.14 -2.52
CA GLU A 509 1.94 26.49 -2.28
C GLU A 509 2.90 27.50 -2.91
N ILE A 510 2.37 28.37 -3.76
CA ILE A 510 3.14 29.33 -4.54
C ILE A 510 2.69 30.77 -4.27
N THR A 511 3.61 31.72 -4.46
CA THR A 511 3.34 33.16 -4.34
C THR A 511 2.61 33.68 -5.59
N GLU A 512 2.10 34.91 -5.53
CA GLU A 512 1.50 35.58 -6.70
C GLU A 512 2.50 35.76 -7.84
N ASP A 513 3.75 36.14 -7.54
CA ASP A 513 4.80 36.30 -8.55
C ASP A 513 5.15 34.97 -9.23
N GLU A 514 5.23 33.88 -8.46
CA GLU A 514 5.45 32.53 -8.96
C GLU A 514 4.28 32.11 -9.86
N PHE A 515 3.05 32.34 -9.42
CA PHE A 515 1.85 32.07 -10.22
C PHE A 515 1.89 32.81 -11.57
N ASN A 516 2.13 34.12 -11.54
CA ASN A 516 2.17 34.95 -12.76
C ASN A 516 3.27 34.47 -13.71
N SER A 517 4.47 34.18 -13.20
CA SER A 517 5.61 33.65 -13.98
C SER A 517 5.31 32.29 -14.61
N TYR A 518 4.67 31.37 -13.86
CA TYR A 518 4.30 30.06 -14.39
C TYR A 518 3.18 30.16 -15.42
N MET A 519 2.19 31.01 -15.19
CA MET A 519 1.09 31.25 -16.14
C MET A 519 1.55 31.96 -17.41
N GLU A 520 2.50 32.88 -17.33
CA GLU A 520 3.12 33.49 -18.50
C GLU A 520 3.78 32.46 -19.41
N PHE A 521 4.43 31.45 -18.80
CA PHE A 521 5.05 30.35 -19.54
C PHE A 521 4.04 29.30 -20.02
N LEU A 522 3.02 28.99 -19.22
CA LEU A 522 2.06 27.93 -19.50
C LEU A 522 0.95 28.32 -20.47
N ILE A 523 0.62 29.60 -20.62
CA ILE A 523 -0.50 30.03 -21.46
C ILE A 523 -0.01 30.32 -22.87
N THR A 524 -0.09 29.29 -23.69
CA THR A 524 0.12 29.30 -25.14
C THR A 524 -1.19 28.90 -25.84
N PRO A 525 -1.35 29.16 -27.14
CA PRO A 525 -2.51 28.68 -27.89
C PRO A 525 -2.77 27.18 -27.72
N GLU A 526 -1.72 26.37 -27.78
CA GLU A 526 -1.80 24.91 -27.72
C GLU A 526 -2.22 24.43 -26.33
N THR A 527 -1.56 24.93 -25.28
CA THR A 527 -1.89 24.56 -23.90
C THR A 527 -3.22 25.12 -23.42
N TRP A 528 -3.65 26.26 -23.96
CA TRP A 528 -4.98 26.80 -23.71
C TRP A 528 -6.05 25.91 -24.34
N TYR A 529 -5.87 25.51 -25.60
CA TYR A 529 -6.74 24.54 -26.25
C TYR A 529 -6.83 23.23 -25.45
N GLU A 530 -5.69 22.69 -25.01
CA GLU A 530 -5.67 21.51 -24.13
C GLU A 530 -6.31 21.74 -22.76
N SER A 531 -6.23 22.94 -22.19
CA SER A 531 -6.95 23.23 -20.95
C SER A 531 -8.47 23.20 -21.13
N MET A 532 -8.94 23.66 -22.29
CA MET A 532 -10.36 23.73 -22.64
C MET A 532 -10.93 22.37 -23.09
N CYS A 533 -10.14 21.58 -23.80
CA CYS A 533 -10.62 20.40 -24.55
C CYS A 533 -9.74 19.15 -24.39
N GLY A 534 -8.61 19.23 -23.68
CA GLY A 534 -7.52 18.25 -23.68
C GLY A 534 -7.71 17.00 -22.85
N ASN A 535 -8.96 16.55 -22.66
CA ASN A 535 -9.20 15.22 -22.10
C ASN A 535 -9.36 14.24 -23.26
N SER A 536 -8.76 13.04 -23.18
CA SER A 536 -8.85 12.00 -24.22
C SER A 536 -10.28 11.68 -24.66
N VAL A 537 -11.25 11.93 -23.77
CA VAL A 537 -12.69 11.77 -24.01
C VAL A 537 -13.24 12.72 -25.09
N TYR A 538 -12.69 13.94 -25.25
CA TYR A 538 -13.15 14.88 -26.28
C TYR A 538 -12.75 14.41 -27.68
N GLU A 539 -11.53 13.89 -27.84
CA GLU A 539 -11.06 13.37 -29.13
C GLU A 539 -11.72 12.04 -29.48
N GLU A 540 -11.87 11.13 -28.51
CA GLU A 540 -12.54 9.84 -28.70
C GLU A 540 -13.99 10.02 -29.18
N ARG A 541 -14.69 11.02 -28.61
CA ARG A 541 -16.09 11.31 -28.93
C ARG A 541 -16.27 12.40 -29.99
N ALA A 542 -15.18 12.91 -30.57
CA ALA A 542 -15.23 13.99 -31.55
C ALA A 542 -16.09 13.61 -32.77
N ASP A 543 -16.02 12.34 -33.17
CA ASP A 543 -16.73 11.76 -34.32
C ASP A 543 -18.07 11.11 -33.96
N GLU A 544 -18.42 11.05 -32.68
CA GLU A 544 -19.65 10.45 -32.21
C GLU A 544 -20.81 11.45 -32.24
N TYR A 545 -22.01 10.93 -32.49
CA TYR A 545 -23.23 11.72 -32.47
C TYR A 545 -23.71 11.89 -31.02
N ALA A 546 -23.63 13.10 -30.47
CA ALA A 546 -24.25 13.36 -29.17
C ALA A 546 -25.78 13.24 -29.30
N ARG A 547 -26.44 12.62 -28.32
CA ARG A 547 -27.91 12.47 -28.31
C ARG A 547 -28.61 13.81 -28.16
N SER A 548 -28.04 14.68 -27.34
CA SER A 548 -28.56 16.00 -27.02
C SER A 548 -27.43 16.92 -26.58
N VAL A 549 -27.64 18.22 -26.77
CA VAL A 549 -26.69 19.24 -26.34
C VAL A 549 -27.44 20.29 -25.54
N TYR A 550 -26.94 20.61 -24.36
CA TYR A 550 -27.55 21.59 -23.48
C TYR A 550 -26.59 22.75 -23.26
N TYR A 551 -27.16 23.94 -23.22
CA TYR A 551 -26.45 25.16 -22.85
C TYR A 551 -27.00 25.67 -21.52
N LEU A 552 -26.10 25.95 -20.58
CA LEU A 552 -26.46 26.42 -19.25
C LEU A 552 -26.55 27.95 -19.25
N LYS A 553 -27.76 28.49 -19.16
CA LYS A 553 -28.04 29.93 -19.08
C LYS A 553 -28.72 30.27 -17.76
N ASN A 554 -28.09 31.12 -16.94
CA ASN A 554 -28.65 31.56 -15.64
C ASN A 554 -29.10 30.39 -14.73
N GLY A 555 -28.38 29.26 -14.77
CA GLY A 555 -28.69 28.06 -13.98
C GLY A 555 -29.75 27.13 -14.58
N ASN A 556 -30.33 27.46 -15.74
CA ASN A 556 -31.25 26.59 -16.46
C ASN A 556 -30.55 25.94 -17.66
N GLU A 557 -30.70 24.62 -17.81
CA GLU A 557 -30.24 23.88 -18.98
C GLU A 557 -31.23 24.04 -20.12
N ILE A 558 -30.78 24.58 -21.25
CA ILE A 558 -31.58 24.75 -22.45
C ILE A 558 -31.09 23.79 -23.52
N ASN A 559 -32.00 22.97 -24.05
CA ASN A 559 -31.69 22.01 -25.12
C ASN A 559 -31.49 22.77 -26.44
N LEU A 560 -30.29 22.68 -27.01
CA LEU A 560 -29.96 23.26 -28.31
C LEU A 560 -30.44 22.32 -29.42
N ILE A 561 -31.14 22.83 -30.44
CA ILE A 561 -31.62 22.03 -31.58
C ILE A 561 -30.89 22.49 -32.86
N PRO A 562 -30.26 21.59 -33.66
CA PRO A 562 -29.57 21.96 -34.89
C PRO A 562 -30.55 22.45 -35.96
N LYS A 563 -30.29 23.63 -36.55
CA LYS A 563 -31.13 24.28 -37.57
C LYS A 563 -31.20 23.49 -38.89
N ASP A 564 -30.12 22.82 -39.24
CA ASP A 564 -29.92 22.12 -40.52
C ASP A 564 -30.09 20.59 -40.40
N LYS A 565 -30.46 20.09 -39.21
CA LYS A 565 -30.54 18.66 -38.88
C LYS A 565 -29.22 17.90 -39.11
N SER A 566 -28.07 18.58 -39.13
CA SER A 566 -26.75 17.96 -39.30
C SER A 566 -26.34 17.08 -38.14
N GLY A 567 -27.02 17.21 -37.00
CA GLY A 567 -26.67 16.53 -35.76
C GLY A 567 -25.70 17.27 -34.88
N TYR A 568 -25.31 16.63 -33.78
CA TYR A 568 -24.50 17.21 -32.71
C TYR A 568 -23.05 16.70 -32.78
N PHE A 569 -22.28 17.18 -33.76
CA PHE A 569 -20.88 16.81 -33.91
C PHE A 569 -19.96 17.68 -33.05
N LEU A 570 -19.28 17.05 -32.09
CA LEU A 570 -18.30 17.69 -31.23
C LEU A 570 -17.07 18.19 -32.01
N ARG A 571 -16.62 17.44 -33.03
CA ARG A 571 -15.45 17.82 -33.88
C ARG A 571 -15.54 19.23 -34.46
N ASN A 572 -16.72 19.66 -34.91
CA ASN A 572 -16.88 20.97 -35.52
C ASN A 572 -16.74 22.10 -34.50
N ILE A 573 -17.16 21.87 -33.26
CA ILE A 573 -17.02 22.87 -32.21
C ILE A 573 -15.58 22.91 -31.73
N LEU A 574 -14.93 21.75 -31.59
CA LEU A 574 -13.51 21.66 -31.25
C LEU A 574 -12.61 22.40 -32.25
N SER A 575 -12.94 22.38 -33.55
CA SER A 575 -12.16 23.11 -34.56
C SER A 575 -12.30 24.62 -34.44
N GLU A 576 -13.48 25.14 -34.07
CA GLU A 576 -13.69 26.57 -33.80
C GLU A 576 -13.03 27.00 -32.48
N VAL A 577 -13.07 26.16 -31.44
CA VAL A 577 -12.34 26.40 -30.19
C VAL A 577 -10.84 26.51 -30.43
N ARG A 578 -10.28 25.68 -31.33
CA ARG A 578 -8.86 25.78 -31.72
C ARG A 578 -8.53 27.14 -32.35
N LYS A 579 -9.40 27.66 -33.23
CA LYS A 579 -9.20 29.01 -33.82
C LYS A 579 -9.26 30.11 -32.77
N ASP A 580 -10.17 30.00 -31.81
CA ASP A 580 -10.26 30.97 -30.71
C ASP A 580 -9.04 30.92 -29.78
N ALA A 581 -8.38 29.75 -29.67
CA ALA A 581 -7.17 29.58 -28.90
C ALA A 581 -5.91 30.19 -29.55
N GLU A 582 -5.83 30.30 -30.89
CA GLU A 582 -4.65 30.85 -31.62
C GLU A 582 -4.21 32.24 -31.13
N GLY A 583 -5.15 33.04 -30.63
CA GLY A 583 -4.88 34.37 -30.12
C GLY A 583 -4.54 34.44 -28.63
N MET A 584 -4.50 33.31 -27.91
CA MET A 584 -4.41 33.30 -26.45
C MET A 584 -2.98 33.49 -25.94
N ASN A 585 -2.87 34.30 -24.90
CA ASN A 585 -1.66 34.55 -24.15
C ASN A 585 -2.02 34.94 -22.71
N TYR A 586 -1.01 35.05 -21.85
CA TYR A 586 -1.23 35.39 -20.45
C TYR A 586 -1.90 36.75 -20.23
N GLU A 587 -1.60 37.77 -21.05
CA GLU A 587 -2.24 39.09 -20.91
C GLU A 587 -3.76 38.99 -21.13
N LYS A 588 -4.22 38.26 -22.14
CA LYS A 588 -5.65 38.01 -22.35
C LYS A 588 -6.24 37.19 -21.21
N TYR A 589 -5.57 36.11 -20.78
CA TYR A 589 -6.02 35.30 -19.66
C TYR A 589 -6.18 36.10 -18.37
N SER A 590 -5.25 37.01 -18.08
CA SER A 590 -5.28 37.83 -16.87
C SER A 590 -6.52 38.73 -16.81
N ARG A 591 -7.09 39.10 -17.96
CA ARG A 591 -8.28 39.95 -18.12
C ARG A 591 -9.60 39.18 -18.11
N ILE A 592 -9.58 37.85 -18.25
CA ILE A 592 -10.80 37.03 -18.15
C ILE A 592 -11.32 37.11 -16.71
N GLY A 593 -12.59 37.46 -16.54
CA GLY A 593 -13.28 37.51 -15.25
C GLY A 593 -13.80 36.15 -14.79
N ASP A 594 -13.91 35.96 -13.48
CA ASP A 594 -14.16 34.64 -12.85
C ASP A 594 -15.57 34.08 -13.08
N TYR A 595 -16.52 34.93 -13.51
CA TYR A 595 -17.92 34.59 -13.78
C TYR A 595 -18.31 34.71 -15.25
N GLU A 596 -17.35 34.97 -16.13
CA GLU A 596 -17.58 35.11 -17.57
C GLU A 596 -17.43 33.78 -18.30
N ARG A 597 -17.92 32.68 -17.72
CA ARG A 597 -17.99 31.40 -18.43
C ARG A 597 -19.41 30.88 -18.47
N GLU A 598 -19.83 30.55 -19.67
CA GLU A 598 -21.04 29.78 -19.92
C GLU A 598 -20.65 28.34 -20.27
N ARG A 599 -21.61 27.41 -20.28
CA ARG A 599 -21.28 25.99 -20.42
C ARG A 599 -22.17 25.31 -21.43
N VAL A 600 -21.56 24.54 -22.33
CA VAL A 600 -22.25 23.68 -23.30
C VAL A 600 -21.90 22.22 -23.02
N SER A 601 -22.90 21.38 -22.81
CA SER A 601 -22.76 19.96 -22.47
C SER A 601 -23.36 19.07 -23.57
N PHE A 602 -22.58 18.09 -24.03
CA PHE A 602 -22.92 17.08 -25.03
C PHE A 602 -23.16 15.75 -24.33
N TYR A 603 -24.38 15.21 -24.44
CA TYR A 603 -24.78 13.97 -23.78
C TYR A 603 -24.73 12.79 -24.76
N TYR A 604 -24.15 11.69 -24.31
CA TYR A 604 -24.01 10.43 -25.02
C TYR A 604 -24.66 9.29 -24.22
N ASP A 605 -24.70 8.08 -24.77
CA ASP A 605 -25.32 6.89 -24.15
C ASP A 605 -24.74 6.54 -22.77
N ASP A 606 -23.47 6.85 -22.57
CA ASP A 606 -22.62 6.39 -21.48
C ASP A 606 -21.83 7.53 -20.80
N GLY A 607 -22.13 8.81 -21.11
CA GLY A 607 -21.43 9.94 -20.50
C GLY A 607 -21.80 11.33 -21.03
N VAL A 608 -21.14 12.36 -20.50
CA VAL A 608 -21.32 13.77 -20.89
C VAL A 608 -19.96 14.45 -21.10
N VAL A 609 -19.89 15.32 -22.10
CA VAL A 609 -18.70 16.12 -22.45
C VAL A 609 -19.06 17.60 -22.36
N THR A 610 -18.22 18.45 -21.78
CA THR A 610 -18.62 19.81 -21.40
C THR A 610 -17.58 20.86 -21.79
N ILE A 611 -17.96 21.82 -22.63
CA ILE A 611 -17.11 22.93 -23.05
C ILE A 611 -17.51 24.20 -22.30
N ASP A 612 -16.56 24.83 -21.62
CA ASP A 612 -16.74 26.17 -21.06
C ASP A 612 -16.55 27.22 -22.19
N LEU A 613 -17.40 28.24 -22.26
CA LEU A 613 -17.42 29.28 -23.28
C LEU A 613 -17.11 30.64 -22.65
N TYR A 614 -16.09 31.32 -23.18
CA TYR A 614 -15.68 32.64 -22.72
C TYR A 614 -16.05 33.74 -23.73
N PRO A 615 -16.19 35.02 -23.31
CA PRO A 615 -16.64 36.10 -24.18
C PRO A 615 -15.76 36.33 -25.41
N TYR A 616 -14.47 36.02 -25.31
CA TYR A 616 -13.52 36.20 -26.42
C TYR A 616 -13.60 35.08 -27.47
N MET A 617 -14.32 33.99 -27.21
CA MET A 617 -14.43 32.82 -28.11
C MET A 617 -15.40 33.09 -29.27
N THR A 618 -15.10 34.11 -30.05
CA THR A 618 -16.00 34.66 -31.08
C THR A 618 -16.32 33.67 -32.19
N ASN A 619 -15.37 32.79 -32.59
CA ASN A 619 -15.62 31.80 -33.63
C ASN A 619 -16.57 30.71 -33.12
N THR A 620 -16.33 30.22 -31.91
CA THR A 620 -17.15 29.18 -31.27
C THR A 620 -18.57 29.69 -31.02
N ILE A 621 -18.72 30.90 -30.45
CA ILE A 621 -20.03 31.51 -30.19
C ILE A 621 -20.77 31.75 -31.51
N LYS A 622 -20.08 32.24 -32.54
CA LYS A 622 -20.67 32.46 -33.86
C LYS A 622 -21.17 31.14 -34.46
N TYR A 623 -20.34 30.09 -34.44
CA TYR A 623 -20.73 28.77 -34.94
C TYR A 623 -21.98 28.24 -34.24
N LEU A 624 -22.03 28.33 -32.91
CA LEU A 624 -23.20 27.91 -32.12
C LEU A 624 -24.45 28.71 -32.51
N SER A 625 -24.33 30.03 -32.69
CA SER A 625 -25.45 30.89 -33.09
C SER A 625 -25.98 30.60 -34.50
N GLU A 626 -25.10 30.23 -35.43
CA GLU A 626 -25.44 29.98 -36.83
C GLU A 626 -26.10 28.61 -37.02
N HIS A 627 -25.70 27.61 -36.23
CA HIS A 627 -26.10 26.21 -36.43
C HIS A 627 -27.18 25.70 -35.45
N PHE A 628 -27.46 26.39 -34.35
CA PHE A 628 -28.51 26.01 -33.40
C PHE A 628 -29.68 27.01 -33.37
N GLU A 629 -30.90 26.53 -33.11
CA GLU A 629 -32.16 27.30 -33.16
C GLU A 629 -32.24 28.44 -32.14
N GLU A 630 -31.49 28.39 -31.04
CA GLU A 630 -31.44 29.48 -30.06
C GLU A 630 -30.56 30.66 -30.52
N ASN A 631 -31.07 31.87 -30.31
CA ASN A 631 -30.23 33.07 -30.38
C ASN A 631 -29.24 33.06 -29.21
N PHE A 632 -28.00 32.65 -29.49
CA PHE A 632 -26.82 32.91 -28.66
C PHE A 632 -26.54 34.43 -28.63
N ALA A 633 -27.41 35.21 -27.99
CA ALA A 633 -27.09 36.55 -27.56
C ALA A 633 -26.30 36.41 -26.26
N TYR A 634 -24.97 36.40 -26.39
CA TYR A 634 -24.04 36.40 -25.25
C TYR A 634 -24.40 37.60 -24.36
N SER A 635 -24.83 37.36 -23.13
CA SER A 635 -25.18 38.44 -22.21
C SER A 635 -23.93 39.03 -21.56
N VAL A 636 -23.13 39.75 -22.35
CA VAL A 636 -22.14 40.71 -21.83
C VAL A 636 -22.24 41.99 -22.67
N GLN A 637 -23.31 42.75 -22.43
CA GLN A 637 -23.29 44.20 -22.60
C GLN A 637 -23.37 44.80 -21.20
N HIS A 638 -22.20 45.12 -20.65
CA HIS A 638 -21.86 45.99 -19.51
C HIS A 638 -20.55 45.38 -18.96
N GLU A 639 -19.35 45.96 -19.10
CA GLU A 639 -18.95 47.35 -18.98
C GLU A 639 -17.81 47.66 -19.98
N ALA A 640 -18.05 48.59 -20.90
CA ALA A 640 -17.02 49.36 -21.57
C ALA A 640 -17.53 50.80 -21.70
N VAL A 641 -17.36 51.55 -20.60
CA VAL A 641 -17.07 52.98 -20.58
C VAL A 641 -15.89 53.15 -19.62
#